data_AF-A0A534SPC5-F1
#
_entry.id   AF-A0A534SPC5-F1
#
_cell.length_a   1.000
_cell.length_b   1.000
_cell.length_c   1.000
_cell.angle_alpha   90.00
_cell.angle_beta   90.00
_cell.angle_gamma   90.00
#
_symmetry.space_group_name_H-M   'P 1'
#
loop_
_entity.id
_entity.type
_entity.pdbx_description
1 polymer ?
#
loop_
_entity_poly.entity_id
_entity_poly.type
_entity_poly.pdbx_seq_one_letter_code
_entity_poly.pdbx_strand_id
1 'polypeptide(L)'
;MMVIGAGPQPRLLAPFTGDKRRLRELARDLEATDAPGRVKDAILFAHAFLKRGSSDQVVVISDGAFSGAEEFTKAAAHYRFVSVGGGRDNIAIIGFEVRRHPEQPASAEIMVHLRNFTAKAVRVPLVLTMGENTLIRETIDIGADDRRVLIYPYDGSLNGTLVARLEVDDDFATDNQAYLVLSELPPVRVLYIGVGNPYLSQLLRFFANVQLTTAARWDEESAQSGQPFDVVIFDRVAPPALPPGNYILIDTVAPNLPIHVLGKVQNPRIVAPLAKHPLTDGLNLGDLRMNEALRVGVGGEGIALARAEQSPLLYVLDKGKLRVLFIGFDLMASDLPLRVAFPILFHNALEWFQPRRLEFPGQTTQAGTPIALPLPINDSALEVTLPNGKKEVLNSTTSPVIFADTFQAGFYSFKSAHRDGRFAVNLFDENESQIIPRTKLSEAGKKGEAENTPIEVGLPLWPILLAAVLLVLALELFLALRQRMPIYPIILRGTALAALGFALFNPRIFSSTTALDVILGVDLSRSVGQEGREKAREILGAADRIKNSNTRTGLLTFGSAPEWESLPREGIPAGEFSSRLDRDETDIQAALQAAVAQVGEGRQGKILLISDGNENRGETSRVVPLLRTQGVQVWTLPVSLSRGRNEIYLSDLTLPRQVDSAEAYEIRGSIESLNDAPARVRLLRDGVLHAERELRLKAGSNSVTFHDSLTERGNHTYELLVESPDDTLAENNLLQGVVAVKGPPRVLVLSAQTENQHVISKVLRVQGYAVVEASPSAHPLTLSELSAYDLLVLDNVPAFQLSHAKMETIEKYVRDLGGGLLVIGGSQSYGAGGYFRTPLERILPVDMRPPARLEMPHVALLFVLDKSGSMGAGGEGSTKLDLAKAAAIAAADIMNPSDQVGILAFDASWDWTLPFRQVGKGEWISERLSSLESDGGTDLYKAMLEAHRGIAAKQAAIKHVIVLSDGLTDKADFHSLAARMARDGITVSTVSVGNDADVQLM
;
A
#
# COMPACT_ATOMS: atom_id res chain seq x y z
N MET A 1 28.34 32.40 -19.43
CA MET A 1 27.02 31.73 -19.36
C MET A 1 27.16 30.52 -18.48
N MET A 2 26.18 30.29 -17.61
CA MET A 2 26.02 29.06 -16.82
C MET A 2 24.85 28.29 -17.42
N VAL A 3 24.94 26.97 -17.51
CA VAL A 3 23.88 26.12 -18.07
C VAL A 3 23.43 25.12 -17.02
N ILE A 4 22.13 25.12 -16.74
CA ILE A 4 21.46 24.23 -15.79
C ILE A 4 20.45 23.41 -16.58
N GLY A 5 20.52 22.08 -16.46
CA GLY A 5 19.53 21.16 -17.01
C GLY A 5 18.35 21.01 -16.06
N ALA A 6 17.14 21.07 -16.60
CA ALA A 6 15.87 21.02 -15.87
C ALA A 6 15.19 19.63 -15.98
N GLY A 7 15.96 18.56 -15.78
CA GLY A 7 15.42 17.20 -15.75
C GLY A 7 14.72 16.86 -14.41
N PRO A 8 14.59 15.58 -14.04
CA PRO A 8 13.96 15.17 -12.78
C PRO A 8 14.69 15.70 -11.53
N GLN A 9 15.96 16.07 -11.69
CA GLN A 9 16.71 16.85 -10.71
C GLN A 9 17.45 17.99 -11.41
N PRO A 10 17.44 19.22 -10.87
CA PRO A 10 18.25 20.32 -11.39
C PRO A 10 19.74 19.96 -11.34
N ARG A 11 20.42 19.97 -12.49
CA ARG A 11 21.85 19.66 -12.59
C ARG A 11 22.61 20.80 -13.26
N LEU A 12 23.74 21.17 -12.67
CA LEU A 12 24.67 22.12 -13.27
C LEU A 12 25.45 21.41 -14.39
N LEU A 13 25.10 21.68 -15.65
CA LEU A 13 25.75 21.09 -16.82
C LEU A 13 27.04 21.83 -17.19
N ALA A 14 27.04 23.16 -17.02
CA ALA A 14 28.23 23.98 -17.17
C ALA A 14 28.25 25.13 -16.15
N PRO A 15 29.34 25.31 -15.39
CA PRO A 15 29.53 26.52 -14.58
C PRO A 15 29.69 27.75 -15.49
N PHE A 16 29.73 28.95 -14.90
CA PHE A 16 29.94 30.19 -15.65
C PHE A 16 31.19 30.11 -16.53
N THR A 17 31.00 30.07 -17.85
CA THR A 17 32.07 30.04 -18.84
C THR A 17 31.83 31.04 -19.97
N GLY A 18 32.92 31.58 -20.53
CA GLY A 18 32.92 32.36 -21.76
C GLY A 18 33.23 31.53 -23.02
N ASP A 19 33.56 30.25 -22.86
CA ASP A 19 33.93 29.36 -23.97
C ASP A 19 32.71 28.96 -24.81
N LYS A 20 32.56 29.65 -25.95
CA LYS A 20 31.47 29.42 -26.90
C LYS A 20 31.54 28.05 -27.58
N ARG A 21 32.72 27.44 -27.69
CA ARG A 21 32.87 26.11 -28.30
C ARG A 21 32.27 25.06 -27.36
N ARG A 22 32.66 25.09 -26.09
CA ARG A 22 32.12 24.21 -25.04
C ARG A 22 30.61 24.32 -24.89
N LEU A 23 30.05 25.53 -24.95
CA LEU A 23 28.60 25.74 -24.87
C LEU A 23 27.85 25.19 -26.10
N ARG A 24 28.45 25.26 -27.30
CA ARG A 24 27.86 24.67 -28.52
C ARG A 24 27.96 23.15 -28.55
N GLU A 25 29.07 22.60 -28.06
CA GLU A 25 29.22 21.15 -27.88
C GLU A 25 28.15 20.65 -26.89
N LEU A 26 28.03 21.29 -25.72
CA LEU A 26 27.00 20.96 -24.74
C LEU A 26 25.56 21.10 -25.27
N ALA A 27 25.29 22.11 -26.12
CA ALA A 27 23.99 22.26 -26.76
C ALA A 27 23.69 21.19 -27.81
N ARG A 28 24.70 20.56 -28.40
CA ARG A 28 24.55 19.44 -29.36
C ARG A 28 24.42 18.10 -28.65
N ASP A 29 25.05 17.97 -27.49
CA ASP A 29 25.08 16.73 -26.69
C ASP A 29 23.89 16.64 -25.70
N LEU A 30 23.02 17.65 -25.67
CA LEU A 30 21.83 17.66 -24.82
C LEU A 30 20.76 16.73 -25.40
N GLU A 31 20.47 15.64 -24.70
CA GLU A 31 19.40 14.70 -25.02
C GLU A 31 18.23 14.85 -24.04
N ALA A 32 17.00 14.64 -24.54
CA ALA A 32 15.80 14.60 -23.70
C ALA A 32 15.76 13.31 -22.87
N THR A 33 15.13 13.38 -21.70
CA THR A 33 14.86 12.22 -20.84
C THR A 33 13.37 11.94 -20.80
N ASP A 34 12.98 10.70 -20.54
CA ASP A 34 11.57 10.29 -20.38
C ASP A 34 11.03 10.55 -18.96
N ALA A 35 11.82 11.20 -18.09
CA ALA A 35 11.43 11.54 -16.73
C ALA A 35 10.90 12.98 -16.64
N PRO A 36 9.90 13.26 -15.78
CA PRO A 36 9.25 14.56 -15.71
C PRO A 36 10.21 15.67 -15.30
N GLY A 37 10.09 16.83 -15.95
CA GLY A 37 10.99 17.95 -15.79
C GLY A 37 10.66 18.84 -14.58
N ARG A 38 11.62 19.06 -13.66
CA ARG A 38 11.44 19.98 -12.53
C ARG A 38 11.93 21.40 -12.85
N VAL A 39 11.28 22.03 -13.82
CA VAL A 39 11.67 23.35 -14.34
C VAL A 39 11.60 24.45 -13.27
N LYS A 40 10.58 24.45 -12.40
CA LYS A 40 10.46 25.41 -11.29
C LYS A 40 11.66 25.35 -10.34
N ASP A 41 12.07 24.14 -9.96
CA ASP A 41 13.22 23.93 -9.08
C ASP A 41 14.52 24.39 -9.75
N ALA A 42 14.68 24.14 -11.05
CA ALA A 42 15.82 24.60 -11.83
C ALA A 42 15.89 26.14 -11.94
N ILE A 43 14.74 26.83 -12.04
CA ILE A 43 14.67 28.30 -12.04
C ILE A 43 15.07 28.85 -10.67
N LEU A 44 14.55 28.29 -9.58
CA LEU A 44 14.91 28.69 -8.22
C LEU A 44 16.40 28.46 -7.94
N PHE A 45 16.92 27.31 -8.40
CA PHE A 45 18.34 26.99 -8.33
C PHE A 45 19.19 27.98 -9.11
N ALA A 46 18.79 28.36 -10.33
CA ALA A 46 19.47 29.38 -11.14
C ALA A 46 19.43 30.77 -10.48
N HIS A 47 18.29 31.15 -9.88
CA HIS A 47 18.11 32.44 -9.21
C HIS A 47 19.07 32.60 -8.01
N ALA A 48 19.39 31.51 -7.31
CA ALA A 48 20.34 31.53 -6.19
C ALA A 48 21.76 32.01 -6.58
N PHE A 49 22.11 31.98 -7.87
CA PHE A 49 23.42 32.43 -8.37
C PHE A 49 23.45 33.89 -8.86
N LEU A 50 22.31 34.60 -8.89
CA LEU A 50 22.27 36.00 -9.32
C LEU A 50 22.82 36.95 -8.24
N LYS A 51 23.69 37.89 -8.63
CA LYS A 51 24.20 38.94 -7.72
C LYS A 51 23.27 40.16 -7.71
N ARG A 52 22.92 40.68 -6.53
CA ARG A 52 22.13 41.91 -6.41
C ARG A 52 22.84 43.09 -7.08
N GLY A 53 22.13 43.84 -7.91
CA GLY A 53 22.65 45.00 -8.63
C GLY A 53 23.48 44.67 -9.88
N SER A 54 23.61 43.39 -10.25
CA SER A 54 24.19 42.98 -11.54
C SER A 54 23.12 42.98 -12.63
N SER A 55 23.53 43.20 -13.88
CA SER A 55 22.66 43.01 -15.04
C SER A 55 22.50 41.53 -15.43
N ASP A 56 22.80 40.60 -14.52
CA ASP A 56 22.72 39.18 -14.78
C ASP A 56 21.25 38.77 -14.94
N GLN A 57 20.97 37.94 -15.94
CA GLN A 57 19.64 37.49 -16.30
C GLN A 57 19.59 35.96 -16.35
N VAL A 58 18.51 35.38 -15.85
CA VAL A 58 18.17 33.97 -16.05
C VAL A 58 17.34 33.88 -17.33
N VAL A 59 17.84 33.13 -18.31
CA VAL A 59 17.12 32.82 -19.54
C VAL A 59 16.61 31.39 -19.44
N VAL A 60 15.29 31.21 -19.44
CA VAL A 60 14.64 29.90 -19.40
C VAL A 60 14.19 29.56 -20.80
N ILE A 61 14.59 28.38 -21.28
CA ILE A 61 14.22 27.85 -22.59
C ILE A 61 13.37 26.60 -22.32
N SER A 62 12.08 26.66 -22.62
CA SER A 62 11.12 25.56 -22.37
C SER A 62 9.90 25.73 -23.29
N ASP A 63 9.19 24.65 -23.54
CA ASP A 63 7.86 24.63 -24.17
C ASP A 63 6.76 25.36 -23.37
N GLY A 64 6.97 25.59 -22.06
CA GLY A 64 6.01 26.24 -21.18
C GLY A 64 4.87 25.34 -20.71
N ALA A 65 5.00 24.02 -20.87
CA ALA A 65 4.01 23.02 -20.51
C ALA A 65 4.25 22.39 -19.11
N PHE A 66 4.89 23.12 -18.19
CA PHE A 66 5.20 22.63 -16.85
C PHE A 66 4.31 23.25 -15.75
N SER A 67 4.22 22.57 -14.61
CA SER A 67 3.44 23.04 -13.46
C SER A 67 4.00 24.35 -12.87
N GLY A 68 3.13 25.34 -12.66
CA GLY A 68 3.53 26.66 -12.15
C GLY A 68 4.18 27.58 -13.19
N ALA A 69 4.16 27.25 -14.49
CA ALA A 69 4.68 28.13 -15.55
C ALA A 69 4.02 29.53 -15.56
N GLU A 70 2.76 29.62 -15.16
CA GLU A 70 1.99 30.87 -15.07
C GLU A 70 2.66 31.92 -14.16
N GLU A 71 3.31 31.49 -13.08
CA GLU A 71 4.00 32.36 -12.11
C GLU A 71 5.17 33.11 -12.76
N PHE A 72 5.74 32.57 -13.85
CA PHE A 72 6.96 33.07 -14.49
C PHE A 72 6.69 33.81 -15.82
N THR A 73 5.43 34.04 -16.19
CA THR A 73 5.04 34.67 -17.46
C THR A 73 5.29 36.18 -17.54
N LYS A 74 5.48 36.86 -16.41
CA LYS A 74 5.80 38.30 -16.39
C LYS A 74 7.31 38.50 -16.57
N ALA A 75 7.71 39.26 -17.59
CA ALA A 75 9.08 39.68 -17.75
C ALA A 75 9.52 40.51 -16.52
N ALA A 76 10.31 39.90 -15.64
CA ALA A 76 10.96 40.59 -14.54
C ALA A 76 12.36 41.05 -14.97
N ALA A 77 12.92 42.08 -14.34
CA ALA A 77 14.20 42.69 -14.72
C ALA A 77 15.40 41.72 -14.86
N HIS A 78 15.31 40.54 -14.23
CA HIS A 78 16.35 39.50 -14.24
C HIS A 78 15.91 38.17 -14.86
N TYR A 79 14.76 38.11 -15.54
CA TYR A 79 14.18 36.86 -16.04
C TYR A 79 13.66 37.01 -17.46
N ARG A 80 14.09 36.10 -18.34
CA ARG A 80 13.62 36.04 -19.73
C ARG A 80 13.18 34.61 -20.06
N PHE A 81 11.89 34.43 -20.32
CA PHE A 81 11.36 33.18 -20.85
C PHE A 81 11.46 33.16 -22.38
N VAL A 82 11.97 32.07 -22.93
CA VAL A 82 12.03 31.80 -24.36
C VAL A 82 11.24 30.52 -24.59
N SER A 83 10.04 30.67 -25.14
CA SER A 83 9.21 29.52 -25.49
C SER A 83 9.76 28.82 -26.73
N VAL A 84 9.94 27.51 -26.61
CA VAL A 84 10.10 26.59 -27.75
C VAL A 84 8.68 26.11 -28.11
N GLY A 85 8.37 25.89 -29.39
CA GLY A 85 7.01 25.50 -29.79
C GLY A 85 6.51 24.30 -28.97
N GLY A 86 5.34 24.42 -28.36
CA GLY A 86 4.70 23.34 -27.60
C GLY A 86 3.76 22.51 -28.49
N GLY A 87 3.60 21.24 -28.12
CA GLY A 87 2.61 20.35 -28.74
C GLY A 87 1.18 20.76 -28.40
N ARG A 88 0.23 20.26 -29.17
CA ARG A 88 -1.20 20.59 -29.04
C ARG A 88 -2.07 19.37 -28.82
N ASP A 89 -1.72 18.26 -29.45
CA ASP A 89 -2.51 17.04 -29.41
C ASP A 89 -1.70 15.94 -28.72
N ASN A 90 -2.24 15.39 -27.62
CA ASN A 90 -1.63 14.29 -26.88
C ASN A 90 -2.67 13.33 -26.29
N ILE A 91 -2.39 12.02 -26.37
CA ILE A 91 -3.20 10.98 -25.75
C ILE A 91 -2.27 10.01 -25.02
N ALA A 92 -2.35 10.00 -23.69
CA ALA A 92 -1.39 9.29 -22.87
C ALA A 92 -1.95 8.00 -22.27
N ILE A 93 -1.07 7.01 -22.09
CA ILE A 93 -1.26 5.94 -21.10
C ILE A 93 -0.76 6.46 -19.74
N ILE A 94 -1.69 6.82 -18.86
CA ILE A 94 -1.40 7.39 -17.54
C ILE A 94 -1.26 6.33 -16.44
N GLY A 95 -1.54 5.06 -16.75
CA GLY A 95 -1.40 3.95 -15.81
C GLY A 95 -1.54 2.60 -16.49
N PHE A 96 -0.78 1.62 -16.01
CA PHE A 96 -0.81 0.25 -16.52
C PHE A 96 -0.51 -0.73 -15.39
N GLU A 97 -1.51 -1.53 -15.02
CA GLU A 97 -1.45 -2.40 -13.83
C GLU A 97 -2.13 -3.74 -14.09
N VAL A 98 -1.77 -4.75 -13.31
CA VAL A 98 -2.37 -6.08 -13.36
C VAL A 98 -2.72 -6.52 -11.94
N ARG A 99 -3.97 -6.91 -11.73
CA ARG A 99 -4.47 -7.43 -10.45
C ARG A 99 -4.97 -8.85 -10.59
N ARG A 100 -4.79 -9.69 -9.57
CA ARG A 100 -5.45 -11.01 -9.53
C ARG A 100 -6.91 -10.86 -9.15
N HIS A 101 -7.77 -11.70 -9.71
CA HIS A 101 -9.17 -11.70 -9.32
C HIS A 101 -9.33 -12.26 -7.90
N PRO A 102 -10.02 -11.56 -6.97
CA PRO A 102 -10.13 -11.99 -5.56
C PRO A 102 -10.79 -13.37 -5.39
N GLU A 103 -11.81 -13.68 -6.20
CA GLU A 103 -12.56 -14.93 -6.13
C GLU A 103 -11.96 -16.06 -7.00
N GLN A 104 -11.06 -15.71 -7.92
CA GLN A 104 -10.46 -16.65 -8.88
C GLN A 104 -8.95 -16.36 -8.99
N PRO A 105 -8.13 -16.81 -8.02
CA PRO A 105 -6.70 -16.46 -7.93
C PRO A 105 -5.83 -16.90 -9.12
N ALA A 106 -6.40 -17.76 -9.99
CA ALA A 106 -5.80 -18.22 -11.24
C ALA A 106 -6.06 -17.27 -12.43
N SER A 107 -6.98 -16.32 -12.30
CA SER A 107 -7.28 -15.29 -13.30
C SER A 107 -6.76 -13.93 -12.87
N ALA A 108 -6.43 -13.10 -13.84
CA ALA A 108 -5.97 -11.74 -13.63
C ALA A 108 -6.72 -10.75 -14.52
N GLU A 109 -6.74 -9.49 -14.10
CA GLU A 109 -7.29 -8.39 -14.86
C GLU A 109 -6.17 -7.41 -15.17
N ILE A 110 -5.99 -7.14 -16.47
CA ILE A 110 -5.04 -6.16 -17.00
C ILE A 110 -5.79 -4.84 -17.15
N MET A 111 -5.31 -3.79 -16.51
CA MET A 111 -5.95 -2.48 -16.51
C MET A 111 -5.05 -1.45 -17.20
N VAL A 112 -5.59 -0.78 -18.22
CA VAL A 112 -4.91 0.31 -18.95
C VAL A 112 -5.69 1.59 -18.74
N HIS A 113 -5.03 2.60 -18.19
CA HIS A 113 -5.61 3.92 -17.93
C HIS A 113 -5.17 4.87 -19.04
N LEU A 114 -6.14 5.43 -19.76
CA LEU A 114 -5.94 6.34 -20.87
C LEU A 114 -6.48 7.73 -20.53
N ARG A 115 -5.79 8.77 -21.01
CA ARG A 115 -6.22 10.17 -20.90
C ARG A 115 -6.08 10.85 -22.24
N ASN A 116 -7.15 11.47 -22.73
CA ASN A 116 -7.10 12.32 -23.91
C ASN A 116 -6.94 13.77 -23.47
N PHE A 117 -5.83 14.42 -23.80
CA PHE A 117 -5.60 15.84 -23.48
C PHE A 117 -6.09 16.79 -24.58
N THR A 118 -6.61 16.25 -25.68
CA THR A 118 -7.10 17.05 -26.82
C THR A 118 -8.52 17.55 -26.58
N ALA A 119 -8.87 18.66 -27.24
CA ALA A 119 -10.21 19.24 -27.20
C ALA A 119 -11.24 18.50 -28.08
N LYS A 120 -10.89 17.36 -28.68
CA LYS A 120 -11.75 16.58 -29.57
C LYS A 120 -11.79 15.13 -29.12
N ALA A 121 -12.90 14.44 -29.41
CA ALA A 121 -12.95 13.00 -29.26
C ALA A 121 -12.06 12.34 -30.32
N VAL A 122 -11.32 11.30 -29.94
CA VAL A 122 -10.37 10.61 -30.81
C VAL A 122 -10.63 9.11 -30.80
N ARG A 123 -10.41 8.48 -31.95
CA ARG A 123 -10.38 7.02 -32.13
C ARG A 123 -8.94 6.56 -32.25
N VAL A 124 -8.47 5.75 -31.31
CA VAL A 124 -7.09 5.24 -31.29
C VAL A 124 -7.05 3.72 -31.17
N PRO A 125 -6.25 3.02 -31.99
CA PRO A 125 -5.97 1.60 -31.76
C PRO A 125 -5.07 1.42 -30.54
N LEU A 126 -5.54 0.61 -29.57
CA LEU A 126 -4.74 0.10 -28.47
C LEU A 126 -4.30 -1.32 -28.79
N VAL A 127 -3.00 -1.57 -28.70
CA VAL A 127 -2.38 -2.88 -28.86
C VAL A 127 -1.77 -3.30 -27.52
N LEU A 128 -2.23 -4.42 -26.99
CA LEU A 128 -1.68 -5.06 -25.80
C LEU A 128 -0.90 -6.30 -26.23
N THR A 129 0.40 -6.34 -25.94
CA THR A 129 1.28 -7.47 -26.27
C THR A 129 1.90 -8.05 -25.00
N MET A 130 2.08 -9.36 -24.97
CA MET A 130 2.83 -10.07 -23.94
C MET A 130 3.98 -10.84 -24.60
N GLY A 131 5.22 -10.43 -24.31
CA GLY A 131 6.39 -10.87 -25.06
C GLY A 131 6.26 -10.46 -26.53
N GLU A 132 6.35 -11.44 -27.44
CA GLU A 132 6.15 -11.22 -28.88
C GLU A 132 4.68 -11.43 -29.32
N ASN A 133 3.83 -11.95 -28.44
CA ASN A 133 2.45 -12.30 -28.78
C ASN A 133 1.52 -11.11 -28.54
N THR A 134 0.69 -10.78 -29.55
CA THR A 134 -0.38 -9.79 -29.38
C THR A 134 -1.57 -10.43 -28.67
N LEU A 135 -1.91 -9.93 -27.48
CA LEU A 135 -3.08 -10.38 -26.72
C LEU A 135 -4.36 -9.75 -27.27
N ILE A 136 -4.34 -8.43 -27.44
CA ILE A 136 -5.51 -7.63 -27.81
C ILE A 136 -5.08 -6.54 -28.78
N ARG A 137 -5.91 -6.30 -29.78
CA ARG A 137 -5.85 -5.12 -30.64
C ARG A 137 -7.27 -4.60 -30.83
N GLU A 138 -7.57 -3.47 -30.23
CA GLU A 138 -8.92 -2.90 -30.20
C GLU A 138 -8.84 -1.41 -30.53
N THR A 139 -9.86 -0.86 -31.20
CA THR A 139 -9.98 0.58 -31.41
C THR A 139 -10.83 1.19 -30.30
N ILE A 140 -10.27 2.16 -29.58
CA ILE A 140 -10.88 2.79 -28.41
C ILE A 140 -11.38 4.19 -28.79
N ASP A 141 -12.61 4.48 -28.40
CA ASP A 141 -13.25 5.80 -28.54
C ASP A 141 -13.05 6.57 -27.22
N ILE A 142 -12.29 7.65 -27.22
CA ILE A 142 -12.09 8.49 -26.02
C ILE A 142 -12.61 9.90 -26.26
N GLY A 143 -13.43 10.40 -25.33
CA GLY A 143 -14.01 11.75 -25.41
C GLY A 143 -12.94 12.85 -25.31
N ALA A 144 -13.30 14.08 -25.66
CA ALA A 144 -12.45 15.25 -25.43
C ALA A 144 -12.24 15.45 -23.92
N ASP A 145 -11.00 15.68 -23.50
CA ASP A 145 -10.63 15.84 -22.10
C ASP A 145 -11.12 14.70 -21.17
N ASP A 146 -11.31 13.49 -21.73
CA ASP A 146 -11.89 12.35 -21.03
C ASP A 146 -10.81 11.39 -20.49
N ARG A 147 -11.16 10.65 -19.43
CA ARG A 147 -10.34 9.60 -18.83
C ARG A 147 -11.07 8.27 -18.96
N ARG A 148 -10.38 7.25 -19.48
CA ARG A 148 -10.95 5.93 -19.67
C ARG A 148 -10.07 4.85 -19.06
N VAL A 149 -10.67 3.91 -18.34
CA VAL A 149 -9.99 2.73 -17.81
C VAL A 149 -10.52 1.51 -18.57
N LEU A 150 -9.61 0.77 -19.18
CA LEU A 150 -9.90 -0.45 -19.93
C LEU A 150 -9.45 -1.64 -19.09
N ILE A 151 -10.35 -2.60 -18.88
CA ILE A 151 -10.09 -3.79 -18.06
C ILE A 151 -10.22 -5.02 -18.95
N TYR A 152 -9.15 -5.81 -19.01
CA TYR A 152 -9.04 -6.99 -19.84
C TYR A 152 -8.81 -8.23 -18.95
N PRO A 153 -9.77 -9.18 -18.88
CA PRO A 153 -9.56 -10.43 -18.16
C PRO A 153 -8.51 -11.28 -18.89
N TYR A 154 -7.66 -11.98 -18.12
CA TYR A 154 -6.57 -12.80 -18.60
C TYR A 154 -6.40 -14.04 -17.72
N ASP A 155 -6.60 -15.22 -18.31
CA ASP A 155 -6.57 -16.52 -17.60
C ASP A 155 -5.26 -17.30 -17.83
N GLY A 156 -4.23 -16.67 -18.40
CA GLY A 156 -2.95 -17.32 -18.69
C GLY A 156 -1.90 -17.13 -17.58
N SER A 157 -0.71 -17.73 -17.78
CA SER A 157 0.43 -17.54 -16.88
C SER A 157 0.87 -16.07 -16.85
N LEU A 158 1.13 -15.54 -15.66
CA LEU A 158 1.54 -14.15 -15.41
C LEU A 158 3.08 -14.05 -15.40
N ASN A 159 3.70 -14.54 -16.46
CA ASN A 159 5.15 -14.53 -16.61
C ASN A 159 5.53 -13.94 -17.97
N GLY A 160 6.30 -12.84 -17.95
CA GLY A 160 6.79 -12.20 -19.16
C GLY A 160 6.73 -10.68 -19.10
N THR A 161 6.83 -10.04 -20.26
CA THR A 161 6.81 -8.59 -20.41
C THR A 161 5.54 -8.16 -21.12
N LEU A 162 4.69 -7.40 -20.43
CA LEU A 162 3.50 -6.78 -20.99
C LEU A 162 3.85 -5.39 -21.53
N VAL A 163 3.33 -5.06 -22.71
CA VAL A 163 3.44 -3.73 -23.32
C VAL A 163 2.05 -3.32 -23.79
N ALA A 164 1.59 -2.17 -23.33
CA ALA A 164 0.43 -1.47 -23.88
C ALA A 164 0.95 -0.37 -24.81
N ARG A 165 0.44 -0.30 -26.04
CA ARG A 165 0.84 0.69 -27.05
C ARG A 165 -0.37 1.30 -27.73
N LEU A 166 -0.45 2.62 -27.71
CA LEU A 166 -1.34 3.42 -28.53
C LEU A 166 -0.70 3.61 -29.91
N GLU A 167 -1.43 3.27 -30.96
CA GLU A 167 -1.04 3.55 -32.35
C GLU A 167 -1.61 4.92 -32.77
N VAL A 168 -1.08 5.99 -32.16
CA VAL A 168 -1.43 7.38 -32.46
C VAL A 168 -0.17 8.14 -32.92
N ASP A 169 -0.36 9.11 -33.81
CA ASP A 169 0.68 10.04 -34.26
C ASP A 169 0.39 11.39 -33.60
N ASP A 170 0.93 11.59 -32.40
CA ASP A 170 0.74 12.78 -31.58
C ASP A 170 2.08 13.43 -31.21
N ASP A 171 2.01 14.59 -30.54
CA ASP A 171 3.19 15.44 -30.32
C ASP A 171 4.11 14.90 -29.21
N PHE A 172 3.74 13.81 -28.49
CA PHE A 172 4.51 13.27 -27.36
C PHE A 172 4.52 11.73 -27.29
N ALA A 173 5.38 11.10 -28.07
CA ALA A 173 5.40 9.65 -28.22
C ALA A 173 5.78 8.81 -26.96
N THR A 174 6.37 9.42 -25.92
CA THR A 174 6.87 8.69 -24.75
C THR A 174 5.75 8.07 -23.91
N ASP A 175 4.58 8.70 -23.85
CA ASP A 175 3.43 8.22 -23.07
C ASP A 175 2.45 7.34 -23.86
N ASN A 176 2.69 7.18 -25.17
CA ASN A 176 1.97 6.24 -26.03
C ASN A 176 2.27 4.77 -25.71
N GLN A 177 3.28 4.50 -24.88
CA GLN A 177 3.71 3.16 -24.52
C GLN A 177 3.85 3.02 -23.02
N ALA A 178 3.32 1.92 -22.48
CA ALA A 178 3.50 1.53 -21.09
C ALA A 178 4.00 0.09 -21.00
N TYR A 179 4.94 -0.11 -20.10
CA TYR A 179 5.68 -1.35 -19.89
C TYR A 179 5.33 -1.94 -18.53
N LEU A 180 5.14 -3.25 -18.46
CA LEU A 180 4.93 -3.93 -17.20
C LEU A 180 5.65 -5.27 -17.21
N VAL A 181 6.48 -5.52 -16.20
CA VAL A 181 7.12 -6.83 -16.05
C VAL A 181 6.24 -7.70 -15.17
N LEU A 182 5.70 -8.77 -15.76
CA LEU A 182 5.03 -9.83 -15.04
C LEU A 182 6.04 -10.91 -14.62
N SER A 183 6.11 -11.22 -13.34
CA SER A 183 6.91 -12.33 -12.85
C SER A 183 6.09 -13.17 -11.89
N GLU A 184 5.87 -14.43 -12.24
CA GLU A 184 5.40 -15.41 -11.26
C GLU A 184 6.48 -15.55 -10.19
N LEU A 185 6.12 -15.19 -8.95
CA LEU A 185 7.03 -15.27 -7.81
C LEU A 185 7.50 -16.72 -7.67
N PRO A 186 8.82 -17.01 -7.75
CA PRO A 186 9.30 -18.36 -7.49
C PRO A 186 8.89 -18.74 -6.05
N PRO A 187 8.57 -20.00 -5.74
CA PRO A 187 8.15 -20.35 -4.38
C PRO A 187 9.27 -20.05 -3.37
N VAL A 188 8.89 -19.62 -2.16
CA VAL A 188 9.81 -19.49 -1.02
C VAL A 188 10.20 -20.90 -0.61
N ARG A 189 11.47 -21.26 -0.81
CA ARG A 189 11.99 -22.58 -0.42
C ARG A 189 12.31 -22.55 1.06
N VAL A 190 11.50 -23.26 1.84
CA VAL A 190 11.63 -23.36 3.30
C VAL A 190 12.16 -24.74 3.66
N LEU A 191 13.30 -24.79 4.36
CA LEU A 191 13.81 -26.01 4.95
C LEU A 191 13.38 -26.08 6.42
N TYR A 192 12.52 -27.05 6.76
CA TYR A 192 12.12 -27.33 8.13
C TYR A 192 12.91 -28.50 8.70
N ILE A 193 13.59 -28.27 9.82
CA ILE A 193 14.45 -29.24 10.50
C ILE A 193 13.95 -29.43 11.92
N GLY A 194 13.44 -30.62 12.21
CA GLY A 194 12.85 -30.90 13.51
C GLY A 194 12.22 -32.28 13.62
N VAL A 195 11.75 -32.61 14.81
CA VAL A 195 11.01 -33.84 15.12
C VAL A 195 9.61 -33.90 14.48
N GLY A 196 9.18 -32.81 13.82
CA GLY A 196 7.89 -32.70 13.15
C GLY A 196 6.85 -31.96 14.00
N ASN A 197 6.36 -30.83 13.50
CA ASN A 197 5.25 -30.07 14.08
C ASN A 197 4.09 -30.04 13.07
N PRO A 198 2.96 -30.72 13.34
CA PRO A 198 1.84 -30.80 12.40
C PRO A 198 1.21 -29.43 12.12
N TYR A 199 1.10 -28.56 13.13
CA TYR A 199 0.52 -27.22 12.95
C TYR A 199 1.39 -26.34 12.04
N LEU A 200 2.70 -26.32 12.29
CA LEU A 200 3.62 -25.50 11.50
C LEU A 200 3.78 -26.04 10.07
N SER A 201 3.91 -27.36 9.90
CA SER A 201 4.02 -27.96 8.57
C SER A 201 2.75 -27.80 7.73
N GLN A 202 1.55 -27.93 8.34
CA GLN A 202 0.28 -27.65 7.65
C GLN A 202 0.15 -26.16 7.30
N LEU A 203 0.50 -25.25 8.21
CA LEU A 203 0.48 -23.81 7.94
C LEU A 203 1.40 -23.43 6.78
N LEU A 204 2.64 -23.92 6.79
CA LEU A 204 3.60 -23.63 5.71
C LEU A 204 3.18 -24.22 4.36
N ARG A 205 2.48 -25.37 4.34
CA ARG A 205 1.90 -25.94 3.12
C ARG A 205 0.66 -25.19 2.64
N PHE A 206 -0.04 -24.49 3.53
CA PHE A 206 -1.21 -23.69 3.17
C PHE A 206 -0.82 -22.41 2.42
N PHE A 207 0.38 -21.87 2.66
CA PHE A 207 0.89 -20.73 1.90
C PHE A 207 1.16 -21.14 0.44
N ALA A 208 0.36 -20.61 -0.48
CA ALA A 208 0.36 -20.97 -1.90
C ALA A 208 1.71 -20.77 -2.61
N ASN A 209 2.60 -19.96 -2.05
CA ASN A 209 3.91 -19.63 -2.60
C ASN A 209 5.08 -20.21 -1.77
N VAL A 210 4.87 -21.25 -0.96
CA VAL A 210 5.91 -21.89 -0.14
C VAL A 210 6.19 -23.31 -0.61
N GLN A 211 7.45 -23.63 -0.86
CA GLN A 211 7.93 -24.98 -1.11
C GLN A 211 8.63 -25.51 0.16
N LEU A 212 7.96 -26.42 0.86
CA LEU A 212 8.45 -26.97 2.13
C LEU A 212 9.26 -28.26 1.90
N THR A 213 10.53 -28.24 2.29
CA THR A 213 11.38 -29.43 2.42
C THR A 213 11.55 -29.74 3.89
N THR A 214 11.33 -30.98 4.31
CA THR A 214 11.45 -31.41 5.71
C THR A 214 12.62 -32.37 5.90
N ALA A 215 13.44 -32.14 6.91
CA ALA A 215 14.52 -33.04 7.32
C ALA A 215 14.48 -33.29 8.84
N ALA A 216 14.83 -34.50 9.27
CA ALA A 216 14.88 -34.82 10.70
C ALA A 216 16.15 -34.27 11.40
N ARG A 217 17.23 -34.03 10.63
CA ARG A 217 18.53 -33.55 11.10
C ARG A 217 19.16 -32.62 10.06
N TRP A 218 20.05 -31.74 10.52
CA TRP A 218 20.90 -30.94 9.64
C TRP A 218 21.94 -31.84 8.96
N ASP A 219 22.06 -31.73 7.65
CA ASP A 219 23.08 -32.41 6.85
C ASP A 219 23.94 -31.37 6.12
N GLU A 220 25.25 -31.35 6.42
CA GLU A 220 26.20 -30.39 5.86
C GLU A 220 26.47 -30.62 4.37
N GLU A 221 26.39 -31.87 3.88
CA GLU A 221 26.55 -32.17 2.44
C GLU A 221 25.35 -31.67 1.62
N SER A 222 24.13 -31.82 2.14
CA SER A 222 22.91 -31.28 1.53
C SER A 222 22.85 -29.75 1.53
N ALA A 223 23.46 -29.10 2.53
CA ALA A 223 23.52 -27.63 2.61
C ALA A 223 24.51 -26.99 1.61
N GLN A 224 25.48 -27.77 1.11
CA GLN A 224 26.54 -27.28 0.20
C GLN A 224 26.34 -27.70 -1.27
N SER A 225 25.54 -28.74 -1.56
CA SER A 225 25.58 -29.41 -2.88
C SER A 225 24.44 -29.13 -3.87
N GLY A 226 23.38 -28.39 -3.52
CA GLY A 226 22.34 -28.14 -4.55
C GLY A 226 21.16 -27.29 -4.11
N GLN A 227 21.25 -25.98 -4.40
CA GLN A 227 20.26 -24.92 -4.21
C GLN A 227 20.11 -24.36 -2.78
N PRO A 228 20.37 -23.05 -2.57
CA PRO A 228 20.22 -22.42 -1.26
C PRO A 228 18.73 -22.28 -0.89
N PHE A 229 18.35 -22.69 0.32
CA PHE A 229 17.01 -22.41 0.86
C PHE A 229 16.86 -20.93 1.23
N ASP A 230 15.66 -20.38 1.06
CA ASP A 230 15.39 -18.96 1.31
C ASP A 230 15.14 -18.66 2.79
N VAL A 231 14.61 -19.65 3.54
CA VAL A 231 14.42 -19.64 5.00
C VAL A 231 14.69 -21.04 5.57
N VAL A 232 15.42 -21.13 6.68
CA VAL A 232 15.68 -22.38 7.40
C VAL A 232 15.06 -22.31 8.80
N ILE A 233 14.26 -23.32 9.16
CA ILE A 233 13.58 -23.42 10.44
C ILE A 233 14.20 -24.57 11.23
N PHE A 234 14.71 -24.27 12.43
CA PHE A 234 15.13 -25.28 13.41
C PHE A 234 14.09 -25.35 14.53
N ASP A 235 13.48 -26.53 14.72
CA ASP A 235 12.47 -26.79 15.74
C ASP A 235 12.96 -27.87 16.70
N ARG A 236 13.34 -27.44 17.92
CA ARG A 236 13.84 -28.30 19.02
C ARG A 236 15.04 -29.17 18.65
N VAL A 237 15.78 -28.78 17.61
CA VAL A 237 17.03 -29.40 17.19
C VAL A 237 18.15 -28.39 17.36
N ALA A 238 19.30 -28.83 17.87
CA ALA A 238 20.48 -27.96 18.04
C ALA A 238 21.04 -27.55 16.66
N PRO A 239 21.00 -26.24 16.30
CA PRO A 239 21.57 -25.78 15.05
C PRO A 239 23.11 -25.70 15.12
N PRO A 240 23.81 -25.83 13.98
CA PRO A 240 25.23 -25.50 13.89
C PRO A 240 25.47 -23.98 14.00
N ALA A 241 26.73 -23.55 13.89
CA ALA A 241 27.02 -22.13 13.73
C ALA A 241 26.38 -21.59 12.43
N LEU A 242 25.49 -20.61 12.55
CA LEU A 242 24.69 -20.13 11.43
C LEU A 242 25.52 -19.22 10.50
N PRO A 243 25.66 -19.55 9.20
CA PRO A 243 26.21 -18.63 8.21
C PRO A 243 25.22 -17.48 7.91
N PRO A 244 25.61 -16.45 7.13
CA PRO A 244 24.68 -15.42 6.68
C PRO A 244 23.45 -16.02 5.95
N GLY A 245 22.25 -15.67 6.40
CA GLY A 245 20.99 -16.25 5.91
C GLY A 245 19.79 -15.85 6.77
N ASN A 246 18.63 -16.42 6.44
CA ASN A 246 17.36 -16.22 7.15
C ASN A 246 17.01 -17.46 7.97
N TYR A 247 16.88 -17.32 9.29
CA TYR A 247 16.67 -18.45 10.20
C TYR A 247 15.51 -18.21 11.17
N ILE A 248 14.70 -19.24 11.40
CA ILE A 248 13.75 -19.31 12.50
C ILE A 248 14.23 -20.37 13.48
N LEU A 249 14.41 -20.01 14.74
CA LEU A 249 14.81 -20.92 15.80
C LEU A 249 13.67 -21.07 16.80
N ILE A 250 13.15 -22.29 16.98
CA ILE A 250 12.06 -22.62 17.89
C ILE A 250 12.60 -23.51 18.99
N ASP A 251 12.53 -23.02 20.24
CA ASP A 251 13.01 -23.70 21.45
C ASP A 251 14.46 -24.22 21.32
N THR A 252 15.31 -23.45 20.62
CA THR A 252 16.71 -23.81 20.34
C THR A 252 17.54 -22.57 20.04
N VAL A 253 18.86 -22.63 20.24
CA VAL A 253 19.79 -21.50 20.06
C VAL A 253 21.06 -21.96 19.35
N ALA A 254 21.59 -21.14 18.44
CA ALA A 254 22.86 -21.40 17.75
C ALA A 254 24.08 -20.83 18.50
N PRO A 255 25.24 -21.51 18.44
CA PRO A 255 26.41 -21.19 19.27
C PRO A 255 27.09 -19.85 18.92
N ASN A 256 26.91 -19.33 17.71
CA ASN A 256 27.49 -18.07 17.24
C ASN A 256 26.56 -16.86 17.41
N LEU A 257 25.37 -17.05 17.98
CA LEU A 257 24.45 -15.95 18.29
C LEU A 257 24.73 -15.41 19.70
N PRO A 258 24.50 -14.11 19.95
CA PRO A 258 24.65 -13.52 21.27
C PRO A 258 23.44 -13.83 22.18
N ILE A 259 23.02 -15.09 22.22
CA ILE A 259 21.90 -15.60 23.02
C ILE A 259 22.44 -16.76 23.85
N HIS A 260 22.40 -16.65 25.18
CA HIS A 260 22.90 -17.67 26.10
C HIS A 260 21.75 -18.30 26.88
N VAL A 261 21.61 -19.62 26.83
CA VAL A 261 20.59 -20.34 27.59
C VAL A 261 21.02 -20.46 29.06
N LEU A 262 20.23 -19.88 29.96
CA LEU A 262 20.42 -19.83 31.42
C LEU A 262 19.53 -20.82 32.19
N GLY A 263 18.65 -21.54 31.50
CA GLY A 263 17.72 -22.51 32.07
C GLY A 263 16.35 -22.50 31.38
N LYS A 264 15.30 -22.94 32.09
CA LYS A 264 13.90 -22.87 31.65
C LYS A 264 13.04 -22.15 32.68
N VAL A 265 12.02 -21.43 32.23
CA VAL A 265 10.99 -20.79 33.04
C VAL A 265 9.68 -21.57 32.86
N GLN A 266 9.02 -21.91 33.96
CA GLN A 266 7.72 -22.58 33.95
C GLN A 266 6.59 -21.56 33.92
N ASN A 267 5.56 -21.81 33.10
CA ASN A 267 4.35 -20.99 32.92
C ASN A 267 4.63 -19.47 32.76
N PRO A 268 5.53 -19.06 31.85
CA PRO A 268 5.85 -17.64 31.68
C PRO A 268 4.64 -16.87 31.13
N ARG A 269 4.48 -15.62 31.58
CA ARG A 269 3.47 -14.68 31.08
C ARG A 269 4.13 -13.51 30.40
N ILE A 270 3.49 -12.99 29.34
CA ILE A 270 3.91 -11.76 28.68
C ILE A 270 3.61 -10.58 29.62
N VAL A 271 4.61 -9.76 29.91
CA VAL A 271 4.52 -8.66 30.90
C VAL A 271 4.53 -7.27 30.27
N ALA A 272 4.81 -7.17 28.97
CA ALA A 272 4.94 -5.91 28.26
C ALA A 272 4.20 -5.97 26.91
N PRO A 273 3.71 -4.82 26.40
CA PRO A 273 3.21 -4.71 25.03
C PRO A 273 4.27 -5.17 24.04
N LEU A 274 3.82 -5.70 22.89
CA LEU A 274 4.73 -6.12 21.83
C LEU A 274 5.53 -4.92 21.31
N ALA A 275 6.83 -5.10 21.11
CA ALA A 275 7.66 -4.07 20.51
C ALA A 275 7.24 -3.86 19.05
N LYS A 276 7.16 -2.59 18.59
CA LYS A 276 6.82 -2.28 17.21
C LYS A 276 7.86 -2.85 16.24
N HIS A 277 7.43 -3.77 15.38
CA HIS A 277 8.26 -4.39 14.34
C HIS A 277 7.35 -4.98 13.24
N PRO A 278 7.79 -5.12 11.97
CA PRO A 278 6.99 -5.77 10.92
C PRO A 278 6.46 -7.16 11.32
N LEU A 279 7.26 -7.92 12.09
CA LEU A 279 6.85 -9.23 12.62
C LEU A 279 5.66 -9.19 13.59
N THR A 280 5.45 -8.08 14.28
CA THR A 280 4.37 -7.91 15.26
C THR A 280 3.20 -7.11 14.70
N ASP A 281 3.22 -6.74 13.41
CA ASP A 281 2.14 -5.96 12.82
C ASP A 281 0.85 -6.78 12.75
N GLY A 282 -0.26 -6.18 13.18
CA GLY A 282 -1.54 -6.88 13.38
C GLY A 282 -1.54 -8.05 14.39
N LEU A 283 -0.41 -8.29 15.10
CA LEU A 283 -0.27 -9.41 16.00
C LEU A 283 -0.78 -9.07 17.41
N ASN A 284 -1.74 -9.84 17.91
CA ASN A 284 -2.16 -9.78 19.31
C ASN A 284 -1.88 -11.11 20.01
N LEU A 285 -0.90 -11.12 20.92
CA LEU A 285 -0.56 -12.30 21.71
C LEU A 285 -1.41 -12.45 22.98
N GLY A 286 -2.09 -11.39 23.45
CA GLY A 286 -3.00 -11.41 24.60
C GLY A 286 -2.49 -12.23 25.80
N ASP A 287 -3.36 -13.06 26.37
CA ASP A 287 -3.04 -14.04 27.42
C ASP A 287 -2.46 -15.34 26.84
N LEU A 288 -1.39 -15.26 26.03
CA LEU A 288 -0.72 -16.44 25.50
C LEU A 288 -0.28 -17.39 26.63
N ARG A 289 -0.68 -18.66 26.56
CA ARG A 289 -0.32 -19.67 27.56
C ARG A 289 0.70 -20.65 26.99
N MET A 290 1.76 -20.90 27.75
CA MET A 290 2.78 -21.88 27.43
C MET A 290 3.26 -22.57 28.70
N ASN A 291 3.57 -23.86 28.60
CA ASN A 291 3.99 -24.66 29.75
C ASN A 291 5.40 -24.26 30.24
N GLU A 292 6.33 -24.08 29.30
CA GLU A 292 7.71 -23.70 29.58
C GLU A 292 8.32 -22.88 28.45
N ALA A 293 9.33 -22.06 28.77
CA ALA A 293 10.15 -21.34 27.80
C ALA A 293 11.63 -21.33 28.25
N LEU A 294 12.55 -21.22 27.31
CA LEU A 294 13.97 -21.01 27.58
C LEU A 294 14.17 -19.67 28.31
N ARG A 295 14.90 -19.74 29.42
CA ARG A 295 15.45 -18.55 30.08
C ARG A 295 16.73 -18.18 29.34
N VAL A 296 16.73 -17.09 28.59
CA VAL A 296 17.90 -16.68 27.80
C VAL A 296 18.41 -15.31 28.20
N GLY A 297 19.73 -15.21 28.34
CA GLY A 297 20.43 -13.93 28.39
C GLY A 297 20.77 -13.49 26.98
N VAL A 298 20.29 -12.31 26.57
CA VAL A 298 20.57 -11.74 25.25
C VAL A 298 21.64 -10.65 25.38
N GLY A 299 22.62 -10.68 24.49
CA GLY A 299 23.60 -9.62 24.27
C GLY A 299 23.54 -9.07 22.84
N GLY A 300 24.09 -7.87 22.61
CA GLY A 300 24.15 -7.26 21.27
C GLY A 300 22.90 -6.47 20.84
N GLU A 301 22.82 -6.13 19.56
CA GLU A 301 21.87 -5.16 18.95
C GLU A 301 20.48 -5.75 18.57
N GLY A 302 20.10 -6.92 19.10
CA GLY A 302 18.79 -7.51 18.77
C GLY A 302 17.62 -6.94 19.58
N ILE A 303 16.41 -7.11 19.07
CA ILE A 303 15.18 -6.55 19.63
C ILE A 303 14.32 -7.68 20.19
N ALA A 304 13.94 -7.57 21.47
CA ALA A 304 12.95 -8.47 22.07
C ALA A 304 11.53 -8.00 21.71
N LEU A 305 10.83 -8.76 20.88
CA LEU A 305 9.47 -8.45 20.44
C LEU A 305 8.42 -8.75 21.51
N ALA A 306 8.59 -9.85 22.23
CA ALA A 306 7.74 -10.24 23.36
C ALA A 306 8.62 -10.67 24.53
N ARG A 307 8.26 -10.24 25.74
CA ARG A 307 9.04 -10.49 26.96
C ARG A 307 8.19 -11.05 28.08
N ALA A 308 8.73 -12.07 28.74
CA ALA A 308 8.32 -12.48 30.08
C ALA A 308 9.26 -11.86 31.13
N GLU A 309 8.84 -11.89 32.39
CA GLU A 309 9.55 -11.28 33.52
C GLU A 309 11.04 -11.65 33.59
N GLN A 310 11.39 -12.89 33.22
CA GLN A 310 12.75 -13.44 33.37
C GLN A 310 13.43 -13.79 32.03
N SER A 311 12.78 -13.58 30.88
CA SER A 311 13.32 -13.99 29.57
C SER A 311 12.56 -13.37 28.39
N PRO A 312 13.21 -12.99 27.28
CA PRO A 312 12.51 -12.72 26.01
C PRO A 312 11.92 -14.01 25.43
N LEU A 313 10.66 -13.94 25.02
CA LEU A 313 9.93 -15.06 24.39
C LEU A 313 10.01 -15.02 22.87
N LEU A 314 9.99 -13.82 22.29
CA LEU A 314 10.24 -13.57 20.87
C LEU A 314 11.40 -12.59 20.76
N TYR A 315 12.43 -12.93 20.00
CA TYR A 315 13.63 -12.11 19.83
C TYR A 315 14.07 -12.09 18.37
N VAL A 316 14.47 -10.92 17.90
CA VAL A 316 14.92 -10.70 16.52
C VAL A 316 16.35 -10.23 16.54
N LEU A 317 17.17 -10.80 15.66
CA LEU A 317 18.51 -10.33 15.37
C LEU A 317 18.61 -10.00 13.88
N ASP A 318 18.91 -8.74 13.57
CA ASP A 318 19.22 -8.30 12.20
C ASP A 318 20.65 -7.73 12.21
N LYS A 319 21.60 -8.49 11.66
CA LYS A 319 23.02 -8.11 11.63
C LYS A 319 23.62 -8.38 10.26
N GLY A 320 23.64 -7.35 9.41
CA GLY A 320 24.23 -7.40 8.08
C GLY A 320 23.45 -8.32 7.14
N LYS A 321 24.01 -9.49 6.84
CA LYS A 321 23.40 -10.53 5.98
C LYS A 321 22.78 -11.69 6.79
N LEU A 322 22.72 -11.59 8.12
CA LEU A 322 22.13 -12.59 9.01
C LEU A 322 20.86 -12.05 9.66
N ARG A 323 19.72 -12.69 9.39
CA ARG A 323 18.43 -12.41 10.02
C ARG A 323 17.92 -13.63 10.77
N VAL A 324 17.60 -13.46 12.05
CA VAL A 324 17.13 -14.55 12.91
C VAL A 324 15.89 -14.13 13.66
N LEU A 325 14.85 -14.97 13.59
CA LEU A 325 13.70 -14.95 14.50
C LEU A 325 13.84 -16.09 15.50
N PHE A 326 14.00 -15.74 16.78
CA PHE A 326 14.03 -16.69 17.89
C PHE A 326 12.67 -16.73 18.61
N ILE A 327 12.11 -17.93 18.72
CA ILE A 327 10.92 -18.27 19.49
C ILE A 327 11.37 -19.15 20.64
N GLY A 328 11.34 -18.60 21.86
CA GLY A 328 11.96 -19.21 23.04
C GLY A 328 11.16 -20.30 23.72
N PHE A 329 10.08 -20.80 23.12
CA PHE A 329 9.22 -21.83 23.71
C PHE A 329 8.77 -22.83 22.66
N ASP A 330 8.44 -24.05 23.09
CA ASP A 330 7.89 -25.08 22.21
C ASP A 330 6.45 -24.71 21.80
N LEU A 331 6.25 -24.58 20.49
CA LEU A 331 4.95 -24.29 19.90
C LEU A 331 3.89 -25.33 20.28
N MET A 332 4.27 -26.61 20.37
CA MET A 332 3.38 -27.72 20.75
C MET A 332 3.00 -27.71 22.23
N ALA A 333 3.80 -27.07 23.08
CA ALA A 333 3.54 -26.90 24.50
C ALA A 333 2.93 -25.52 24.83
N SER A 334 2.34 -24.87 23.84
CA SER A 334 1.67 -23.57 23.94
C SER A 334 0.32 -23.59 23.25
N ASP A 335 -0.55 -22.63 23.59
CA ASP A 335 -1.80 -22.41 22.87
C ASP A 335 -1.65 -21.51 21.64
N LEU A 336 -0.42 -21.11 21.26
CA LEU A 336 -0.17 -20.27 20.07
C LEU A 336 -0.78 -20.87 18.80
N PRO A 337 -0.56 -22.17 18.46
CA PRO A 337 -1.07 -22.75 17.21
C PRO A 337 -2.59 -22.73 17.06
N LEU A 338 -3.32 -22.54 18.17
CA LEU A 338 -4.79 -22.48 18.23
C LEU A 338 -5.34 -21.05 18.12
N ARG A 339 -4.47 -20.05 17.97
CA ARG A 339 -4.82 -18.62 17.93
C ARG A 339 -4.61 -18.02 16.54
N VAL A 340 -5.38 -16.96 16.24
CA VAL A 340 -5.22 -16.16 15.00
C VAL A 340 -3.81 -15.56 14.87
N ALA A 341 -3.14 -15.30 16.00
CA ALA A 341 -1.77 -14.83 16.03
C ALA A 341 -0.74 -15.78 15.38
N PHE A 342 -1.02 -17.10 15.32
CA PHE A 342 -0.09 -18.07 14.75
C PHE A 342 0.12 -17.90 13.24
N PRO A 343 -0.93 -17.97 12.39
CA PRO A 343 -0.76 -17.73 10.95
C PRO A 343 -0.20 -16.33 10.65
N ILE A 344 -0.60 -15.30 11.41
CA ILE A 344 -0.10 -13.92 11.24
C ILE A 344 1.41 -13.84 11.52
N LEU A 345 1.89 -14.42 12.62
CA LEU A 345 3.31 -14.37 12.98
C LEU A 345 4.20 -15.00 11.88
N PHE A 346 3.80 -16.16 11.34
CA PHE A 346 4.58 -16.84 10.31
C PHE A 346 4.43 -16.19 8.93
N HIS A 347 3.27 -15.61 8.62
CA HIS A 347 3.09 -14.78 7.43
C HIS A 347 4.03 -13.57 7.48
N ASN A 348 3.98 -12.78 8.55
CA ASN A 348 4.86 -11.63 8.77
C ASN A 348 6.34 -12.05 8.79
N ALA A 349 6.67 -13.24 9.31
CA ALA A 349 8.03 -13.76 9.30
C ALA A 349 8.56 -14.06 7.90
N LEU A 350 7.79 -14.79 7.09
CA LEU A 350 8.16 -15.06 5.72
C LEU A 350 8.25 -13.77 4.90
N GLU A 351 7.34 -12.83 5.13
CA GLU A 351 7.40 -11.49 4.52
C GLU A 351 8.64 -10.72 4.99
N TRP A 352 8.93 -10.66 6.29
CA TRP A 352 10.12 -9.95 6.79
C TRP A 352 11.44 -10.53 6.28
N PHE A 353 11.53 -11.85 6.09
CA PHE A 353 12.67 -12.50 5.43
C PHE A 353 12.72 -12.23 3.92
N GLN A 354 11.59 -11.89 3.29
CA GLN A 354 11.44 -11.60 1.86
C GLN A 354 10.53 -10.37 1.59
N PRO A 355 10.92 -9.14 2.03
CA PRO A 355 10.01 -8.00 2.26
C PRO A 355 9.44 -7.31 1.01
N ARG A 356 9.47 -7.95 -0.16
CA ARG A 356 8.93 -7.39 -1.42
C ARG A 356 8.22 -8.42 -2.29
N ARG A 357 7.63 -9.46 -1.69
CA ARG A 357 6.88 -10.49 -2.44
C ARG A 357 5.36 -10.30 -2.46
N LEU A 358 4.84 -9.20 -1.92
CA LEU A 358 3.38 -8.99 -1.73
C LEU A 358 2.74 -7.85 -2.51
N GLU A 359 3.46 -7.12 -3.36
CA GLU A 359 2.82 -6.12 -4.24
C GLU A 359 2.83 -6.58 -5.69
N PHE A 360 1.72 -7.22 -6.08
CA PHE A 360 1.25 -7.40 -7.47
C PHE A 360 2.20 -8.13 -8.43
N PRO A 361 1.68 -8.81 -9.47
CA PRO A 361 2.56 -9.44 -10.46
C PRO A 361 3.36 -8.45 -11.30
N GLY A 362 3.13 -7.13 -11.21
CA GLY A 362 3.76 -6.10 -12.03
C GLY A 362 4.78 -5.21 -11.29
N GLN A 363 6.08 -5.32 -11.61
CA GLN A 363 7.09 -4.34 -11.15
C GLN A 363 7.18 -3.16 -12.12
N THR A 364 6.64 -2.01 -11.74
CA THR A 364 6.79 -0.73 -12.45
C THR A 364 7.23 0.36 -11.49
N THR A 365 8.05 1.29 -11.96
CA THR A 365 8.39 2.53 -11.25
C THR A 365 8.21 3.73 -12.17
N GLN A 366 7.97 4.90 -11.60
CA GLN A 366 7.95 6.14 -12.35
C GLN A 366 9.37 6.51 -12.81
N ALA A 367 9.51 7.03 -14.03
CA ALA A 367 10.75 7.55 -14.56
C ALA A 367 11.32 8.66 -13.66
N GLY A 368 12.63 8.63 -13.41
CA GLY A 368 13.32 9.54 -12.50
C GLY A 368 13.21 9.20 -11.01
N THR A 369 12.48 8.14 -10.65
CA THR A 369 12.39 7.64 -9.26
C THR A 369 13.42 6.54 -9.00
N PRO A 370 14.22 6.60 -7.92
CA PRO A 370 15.21 5.56 -7.62
C PRO A 370 14.54 4.25 -7.16
N ILE A 371 15.06 3.13 -7.62
CA ILE A 371 14.58 1.78 -7.27
C ILE A 371 15.59 1.06 -6.39
N ALA A 372 15.10 0.40 -5.34
CA ALA A 372 15.94 -0.43 -4.47
C ALA A 372 15.95 -1.89 -4.95
N LEU A 373 17.11 -2.37 -5.41
CA LEU A 373 17.31 -3.71 -5.95
C LEU A 373 17.95 -4.63 -4.90
N PRO A 374 17.29 -5.73 -4.48
CA PRO A 374 17.85 -6.66 -3.50
C PRO A 374 19.00 -7.49 -4.09
N LEU A 375 20.17 -7.44 -3.45
CA LEU A 375 21.33 -8.23 -3.79
C LEU A 375 21.38 -9.52 -2.92
N PRO A 376 21.52 -10.72 -3.50
CA PRO A 376 21.71 -11.95 -2.74
C PRO A 376 22.92 -11.89 -1.81
N ILE A 377 22.85 -12.63 -0.70
CA ILE A 377 23.86 -12.65 0.36
C ILE A 377 25.25 -13.06 -0.16
N ASN A 378 25.31 -13.92 -1.17
CA ASN A 378 26.58 -14.38 -1.75
C ASN A 378 27.12 -13.48 -2.86
N ASP A 379 26.37 -12.43 -3.23
CA ASP A 379 26.71 -11.55 -4.34
C ASP A 379 27.27 -10.22 -3.81
N SER A 380 28.23 -9.66 -4.55
CA SER A 380 28.92 -8.40 -4.24
C SER A 380 28.82 -7.36 -5.37
N ALA A 381 28.30 -7.77 -6.52
CA ALA A 381 28.13 -6.95 -7.71
C ALA A 381 26.77 -7.20 -8.36
N LEU A 382 26.17 -6.13 -8.87
CA LEU A 382 24.92 -6.13 -9.63
C LEU A 382 25.15 -5.43 -10.97
N GLU A 383 24.93 -6.11 -12.08
CA GLU A 383 24.94 -5.52 -13.42
C GLU A 383 23.51 -5.13 -13.79
N VAL A 384 23.26 -3.85 -14.03
CA VAL A 384 21.98 -3.32 -14.52
C VAL A 384 22.16 -2.95 -16.00
N THR A 385 21.28 -3.46 -16.86
CA THR A 385 21.20 -3.11 -18.28
C THR A 385 20.00 -2.19 -18.50
N LEU A 386 20.28 -1.00 -19.03
CA LEU A 386 19.30 0.03 -19.39
C LEU A 386 18.55 -0.35 -20.68
N PRO A 387 17.40 0.30 -20.97
CA PRO A 387 16.63 0.08 -22.20
C PRO A 387 17.45 0.31 -23.49
N ASN A 388 18.37 1.26 -23.48
CA ASN A 388 19.29 1.54 -24.60
C ASN A 388 20.44 0.52 -24.75
N GLY A 389 20.48 -0.53 -23.92
CA GLY A 389 21.52 -1.56 -23.93
C GLY A 389 22.81 -1.20 -23.20
N LYS A 390 22.92 0.01 -22.63
CA LYS A 390 24.04 0.41 -21.77
C LYS A 390 24.02 -0.42 -20.49
N LYS A 391 25.20 -0.87 -20.05
CA LYS A 391 25.37 -1.67 -18.84
C LYS A 391 26.08 -0.86 -17.76
N GLU A 392 25.59 -0.95 -16.54
CA GLU A 392 26.17 -0.33 -15.37
C GLU A 392 26.40 -1.39 -14.29
N VAL A 393 27.61 -1.43 -13.71
CA VAL A 393 27.98 -2.39 -12.67
C VAL A 393 28.06 -1.67 -11.34
N LEU A 394 27.22 -2.09 -10.40
CA LEU A 394 27.14 -1.55 -9.05
C LEU A 394 27.76 -2.54 -8.07
N ASN A 395 28.87 -2.16 -7.44
CA ASN A 395 29.50 -2.95 -6.38
C ASN A 395 28.96 -2.48 -5.04
N SER A 396 28.43 -3.40 -4.22
CA SER A 396 27.90 -3.07 -2.90
C SER A 396 28.11 -4.21 -1.91
N THR A 397 28.44 -3.85 -0.66
CA THR A 397 28.48 -4.76 0.48
C THR A 397 27.17 -4.79 1.27
N THR A 398 26.24 -3.88 0.97
CA THR A 398 24.93 -3.73 1.61
C THR A 398 23.80 -4.07 0.63
N SER A 399 22.68 -4.55 1.16
CA SER A 399 21.46 -4.87 0.41
C SER A 399 20.27 -4.20 1.11
N PRO A 400 19.39 -3.47 0.40
CA PRO A 400 19.29 -3.34 -1.06
C PRO A 400 20.24 -2.28 -1.67
N VAL A 401 20.55 -2.43 -2.96
CA VAL A 401 21.31 -1.45 -3.77
C VAL A 401 20.33 -0.45 -4.37
N ILE A 402 20.56 0.85 -4.17
CA ILE A 402 19.72 1.91 -4.75
C ILE A 402 20.23 2.25 -6.15
N PHE A 403 19.40 2.04 -7.17
CA PHE A 403 19.66 2.42 -8.55
C PHE A 403 18.83 3.64 -8.92
N ALA A 404 19.48 4.71 -9.39
CA ALA A 404 18.85 6.01 -9.63
C ALA A 404 18.79 6.42 -11.11
N ASP A 405 19.46 5.71 -12.02
CA ASP A 405 19.49 6.03 -13.46
C ASP A 405 18.24 5.46 -14.19
N THR A 406 17.06 5.89 -13.74
CA THR A 406 15.73 5.48 -14.24
C THR A 406 15.12 6.55 -15.16
N PHE A 407 15.94 7.25 -15.94
CA PHE A 407 15.51 8.38 -16.77
C PHE A 407 14.91 8.00 -18.13
N GLN A 408 14.93 6.73 -18.50
CA GLN A 408 14.38 6.22 -19.76
C GLN A 408 13.19 5.31 -19.48
N ALA A 409 12.12 5.45 -20.26
CA ALA A 409 10.99 4.53 -20.20
C ALA A 409 11.36 3.22 -20.90
N GLY A 410 10.93 2.08 -20.35
CA GLY A 410 11.18 0.76 -20.92
C GLY A 410 11.57 -0.30 -19.92
N PHE A 411 12.07 -1.41 -20.44
CA PHE A 411 12.51 -2.55 -19.64
C PHE A 411 13.97 -2.42 -19.22
N TYR A 412 14.18 -2.56 -17.91
CA TYR A 412 15.50 -2.70 -17.32
C TYR A 412 15.68 -4.16 -16.89
N SER A 413 16.89 -4.69 -17.08
CA SER A 413 17.25 -6.01 -16.57
C SER A 413 18.43 -5.93 -15.62
N PHE A 414 18.36 -6.62 -14.50
CA PHE A 414 19.47 -6.73 -13.57
C PHE A 414 19.95 -8.18 -13.47
N LYS A 415 21.26 -8.36 -13.31
CA LYS A 415 21.91 -9.65 -13.19
C LYS A 415 22.99 -9.61 -12.13
N SER A 416 22.97 -10.58 -11.24
CA SER A 416 24.01 -10.90 -10.27
C SER A 416 24.46 -12.35 -10.46
N ALA A 417 25.39 -12.85 -9.64
CA ALA A 417 25.93 -14.20 -9.82
C ALA A 417 24.86 -15.30 -9.60
N HIS A 418 23.91 -15.06 -8.70
CA HIS A 418 22.88 -16.05 -8.34
C HIS A 418 21.43 -15.58 -8.59
N ARG A 419 21.23 -14.38 -9.15
CA ARG A 419 19.89 -13.83 -9.41
C ARG A 419 19.87 -12.98 -10.66
N ASP A 420 18.81 -13.11 -11.44
CA ASP A 420 18.46 -12.21 -12.51
C ASP A 420 17.01 -11.75 -12.35
N GLY A 421 16.68 -10.63 -12.97
CA GLY A 421 15.33 -10.10 -12.96
C GLY A 421 15.17 -8.91 -13.89
N ARG A 422 13.93 -8.45 -14.02
CA ARG A 422 13.57 -7.28 -14.84
C ARG A 422 12.60 -6.40 -14.08
N PHE A 423 12.61 -5.12 -14.37
CA PHE A 423 11.61 -4.16 -13.92
C PHE A 423 11.28 -3.20 -15.06
N ALA A 424 10.09 -2.62 -15.03
CA ALA A 424 9.66 -1.60 -15.99
C ALA A 424 9.77 -0.20 -15.40
N VAL A 425 10.07 0.78 -16.25
CA VAL A 425 10.02 2.21 -15.94
C VAL A 425 9.07 2.88 -16.90
N ASN A 426 8.16 3.72 -16.39
CA ASN A 426 7.14 4.42 -17.17
C ASN A 426 7.03 5.88 -16.73
N LEU A 427 6.51 6.76 -17.60
CA LEU A 427 6.32 8.17 -17.27
C LEU A 427 5.25 8.39 -16.18
N PHE A 428 4.04 7.86 -16.38
CA PHE A 428 2.86 7.96 -15.50
C PHE A 428 2.68 9.32 -14.80
N ASP A 429 2.95 10.42 -15.51
CA ASP A 429 2.82 11.78 -15.01
C ASP A 429 1.83 12.56 -15.88
N GLU A 430 0.63 12.82 -15.35
CA GLU A 430 -0.40 13.57 -16.07
C GLU A 430 0.01 15.03 -16.33
N ASN A 431 0.89 15.63 -15.51
CA ASN A 431 1.34 17.00 -15.73
C ASN A 431 2.35 17.10 -16.87
N GLU A 432 3.27 16.14 -16.96
CA GLU A 432 4.23 16.07 -18.08
C GLU A 432 3.51 15.72 -19.39
N SER A 433 2.49 14.84 -19.32
CA SER A 433 1.67 14.48 -20.48
C SER A 433 0.76 15.64 -20.96
N GLN A 434 0.56 16.67 -20.14
CA GLN A 434 -0.19 17.88 -20.52
C GLN A 434 0.74 18.86 -21.24
N ILE A 435 0.98 18.61 -22.53
CA ILE A 435 1.93 19.38 -23.35
C ILE A 435 1.41 20.73 -23.85
N ILE A 436 0.14 21.07 -23.56
CA ILE A 436 -0.42 22.37 -23.91
C ILE A 436 0.29 23.44 -23.06
N PRO A 437 0.94 24.44 -23.69
CA PRO A 437 1.61 25.50 -22.96
C PRO A 437 0.63 26.21 -22.02
N ARG A 438 0.95 26.24 -20.73
CA ARG A 438 0.15 26.95 -19.71
C ARG A 438 0.38 28.47 -19.77
N THR A 439 1.23 28.92 -20.68
CA THR A 439 1.60 30.32 -20.88
C THR A 439 1.05 30.84 -22.21
N LYS A 440 0.29 31.94 -22.18
CA LYS A 440 -0.07 32.68 -23.40
C LYS A 440 1.06 33.64 -23.72
N LEU A 441 1.88 33.35 -24.74
CA LEU A 441 2.74 34.40 -25.29
C LEU A 441 1.87 35.48 -25.92
N SER A 442 1.97 36.69 -25.38
CA SER A 442 1.70 37.86 -26.19
C SER A 442 2.71 37.84 -27.34
N GLU A 443 2.24 37.86 -28.59
CA GLU A 443 3.05 38.16 -29.77
C GLU A 443 3.60 39.59 -29.68
N ALA A 444 4.47 39.87 -28.72
CA ALA A 444 5.24 41.11 -28.65
C ALA A 444 6.49 40.95 -29.52
N GLY A 445 6.24 40.71 -30.81
CA GLY A 445 7.26 40.39 -31.80
C GLY A 445 7.03 41.10 -33.12
N LYS A 446 6.36 42.26 -33.15
CA LYS A 446 6.38 43.20 -34.28
C LYS A 446 6.02 44.62 -33.81
N LYS A 447 7.06 45.46 -33.75
CA LYS A 447 7.02 46.93 -33.61
C LYS A 447 6.31 47.46 -32.35
N GLY A 448 6.95 47.28 -31.20
CA GLY A 448 6.94 48.31 -30.16
C GLY A 448 8.34 48.89 -30.13
N GLU A 449 8.53 50.10 -30.67
CA GLU A 449 9.71 50.88 -30.33
C GLU A 449 9.80 50.95 -28.81
N ALA A 450 10.98 50.60 -28.29
CA ALA A 450 11.26 50.65 -26.88
C ALA A 450 11.12 52.11 -26.41
N GLU A 451 9.96 52.47 -25.86
CA GLU A 451 9.87 53.53 -24.86
C GLU A 451 10.55 53.00 -23.59
N ASN A 452 11.87 53.01 -23.62
CA ASN A 452 12.68 53.16 -22.42
C ASN A 452 12.41 54.56 -21.88
N THR A 453 11.30 54.73 -21.17
CA THR A 453 11.19 55.77 -20.16
C THR A 453 11.44 55.12 -18.80
N PRO A 454 12.69 55.09 -18.30
CA PRO A 454 12.87 54.99 -16.88
C PRO A 454 12.23 56.25 -16.29
N ILE A 455 11.17 56.08 -15.50
CA ILE A 455 10.68 57.15 -14.63
C ILE A 455 11.72 57.28 -13.52
N GLU A 456 12.84 57.91 -13.86
CA GLU A 456 13.77 58.49 -12.91
C GLU A 456 13.18 59.83 -12.47
N VAL A 457 12.69 59.87 -11.23
CA VAL A 457 12.29 61.11 -10.57
C VAL A 457 13.56 61.89 -10.22
N GLY A 458 14.04 62.69 -11.17
CA GLY A 458 15.08 63.69 -10.98
C GLY A 458 14.59 65.03 -11.52
N LEU A 459 14.69 66.10 -10.73
CA LEU A 459 14.36 67.45 -11.16
C LEU A 459 15.29 67.84 -12.33
N PRO A 460 14.77 68.03 -13.56
CA PRO A 460 15.60 68.43 -14.68
C PRO A 460 16.06 69.88 -14.47
N LEU A 461 17.37 70.14 -14.54
CA LEU A 461 17.95 71.47 -14.32
C LEU A 461 17.84 72.40 -15.54
N TRP A 462 17.46 71.87 -16.71
CA TRP A 462 17.39 72.66 -17.95
C TRP A 462 16.47 73.89 -17.87
N PRO A 463 15.32 73.92 -17.14
CA PRO A 463 14.49 75.12 -17.04
C PRO A 463 15.21 76.23 -16.26
N ILE A 464 15.98 75.88 -15.22
CA ILE A 464 16.76 76.82 -14.40
C ILE A 464 17.94 77.35 -15.20
N LEU A 465 18.63 76.48 -15.96
CA LEU A 465 19.72 76.88 -16.85
C LEU A 465 19.21 77.78 -17.99
N LEU A 466 18.02 77.51 -18.53
CA LEU A 466 17.39 78.33 -19.56
C LEU A 466 16.93 79.69 -19.03
N ALA A 467 16.41 79.74 -17.80
CA ALA A 467 16.14 80.99 -17.09
C ALA A 467 17.41 81.80 -16.82
N ALA A 468 18.52 81.15 -16.45
CA ALA A 468 19.82 81.79 -16.27
C ALA A 468 20.37 82.35 -17.60
N VAL A 469 20.23 81.62 -18.71
CA VAL A 469 20.57 82.11 -20.06
C VAL A 469 19.74 83.34 -20.44
N LEU A 470 18.43 83.33 -20.20
CA LEU A 470 17.55 84.47 -20.44
C LEU A 470 17.94 85.69 -19.60
N LEU A 471 18.35 85.47 -18.35
CA LEU A 471 18.78 86.54 -17.46
C LEU A 471 20.12 87.16 -17.91
N VAL A 472 21.06 86.33 -18.36
CA VAL A 472 22.35 86.76 -18.94
C VAL A 472 22.14 87.54 -20.24
N LEU A 473 21.22 87.10 -21.10
CA LEU A 473 20.86 87.81 -22.34
C LEU A 473 20.10 89.12 -22.07
N ALA A 474 19.22 89.15 -21.07
CA ALA A 474 18.54 90.37 -20.65
C ALA A 474 19.52 91.41 -20.06
N LEU A 475 20.53 90.94 -19.30
CA LEU A 475 21.61 91.77 -18.78
C LEU A 475 22.52 92.28 -19.91
N GLU A 476 22.81 91.45 -20.92
CA GLU A 476 23.53 91.87 -22.15
C GLU A 476 22.75 92.98 -22.88
N LEU A 477 21.44 92.81 -23.07
CA LEU A 477 20.57 93.79 -23.72
C LEU A 477 20.55 95.11 -22.92
N PHE A 478 20.38 95.04 -21.60
CA PHE A 478 20.39 96.20 -20.72
C PHE A 478 21.72 96.97 -20.73
N LEU A 479 22.85 96.25 -20.75
CA LEU A 479 24.19 96.85 -20.83
C LEU A 479 24.48 97.40 -22.23
N ALA A 480 24.01 96.74 -23.30
CA ALA A 480 24.14 97.20 -24.68
C ALA A 480 23.38 98.51 -24.94
N LEU A 481 22.22 98.70 -24.29
CA LEU A 481 21.43 99.94 -24.37
C LEU A 481 22.08 101.14 -23.65
N ARG A 482 23.11 100.93 -22.80
CA ARG A 482 23.71 101.98 -21.94
C ARG A 482 25.06 102.57 -22.41
N GLN A 483 25.50 102.27 -23.64
CA GLN A 483 26.65 102.82 -24.41
C GLN A 483 28.05 102.15 -24.32
N ARG A 484 28.64 101.99 -25.53
CA ARG A 484 30.04 102.06 -26.00
C ARG A 484 31.17 101.41 -25.17
N MET A 485 31.30 100.07 -25.17
CA MET A 485 32.60 99.36 -25.19
C MET A 485 32.46 97.93 -25.77
N PRO A 486 33.41 97.42 -26.58
CA PRO A 486 33.15 96.30 -27.50
C PRO A 486 33.41 94.88 -26.98
N ILE A 487 33.87 94.66 -25.73
CA ILE A 487 34.49 93.37 -25.34
C ILE A 487 33.64 92.53 -24.34
N TYR A 488 32.73 93.13 -23.58
CA TYR A 488 31.86 92.40 -22.64
C TYR A 488 30.78 91.49 -23.28
N PRO A 489 30.18 91.79 -24.46
CA PRO A 489 29.15 90.94 -25.05
C PRO A 489 29.63 89.53 -25.39
N ILE A 490 30.92 89.38 -25.74
CA ILE A 490 31.48 88.08 -26.12
C ILE A 490 31.59 87.15 -24.91
N ILE A 491 31.94 87.68 -23.74
CA ILE A 491 32.05 86.89 -22.50
C ILE A 491 30.65 86.48 -22.00
N LEU A 492 29.68 87.40 -22.04
CA LEU A 492 28.28 87.10 -21.71
C LEU A 492 27.67 86.08 -22.70
N ARG A 493 27.93 86.21 -24.00
CA ARG A 493 27.50 85.22 -25.01
C ARG A 493 28.19 83.88 -24.84
N GLY A 494 29.48 83.86 -24.50
CA GLY A 494 30.22 82.63 -24.23
C GLY A 494 29.67 81.88 -23.02
N THR A 495 29.29 82.58 -21.96
CA THR A 495 28.65 81.98 -20.77
C THR A 495 27.23 81.52 -21.06
N ALA A 496 26.45 82.28 -21.84
CA ALA A 496 25.13 81.84 -22.30
C ALA A 496 25.21 80.58 -23.18
N LEU A 497 26.16 80.52 -24.12
CA LEU A 497 26.40 79.36 -24.98
C LEU A 497 26.88 78.14 -24.18
N ALA A 498 27.75 78.34 -23.20
CA ALA A 498 28.19 77.26 -22.32
C ALA A 498 27.02 76.71 -21.48
N ALA A 499 26.18 77.58 -20.91
CA ALA A 499 24.99 77.18 -20.15
C ALA A 499 23.94 76.47 -21.04
N LEU A 500 23.76 76.93 -22.28
CA LEU A 500 22.91 76.26 -23.27
C LEU A 500 23.47 74.88 -23.66
N GLY A 501 24.80 74.80 -23.85
CA GLY A 501 25.50 73.54 -24.08
C GLY A 501 25.30 72.54 -22.93
N PHE A 502 25.41 72.99 -21.67
CA PHE A 502 25.12 72.17 -20.51
C PHE A 502 23.64 71.78 -20.38
N ALA A 503 22.71 72.65 -20.76
CA ALA A 503 21.28 72.34 -20.78
C ALA A 503 20.93 71.23 -21.79
N LEU A 504 21.63 71.17 -22.93
CA LEU A 504 21.50 70.11 -23.93
C LEU A 504 21.91 68.73 -23.39
N PHE A 505 22.81 68.67 -22.40
CA PHE A 505 23.20 67.42 -21.74
C PHE A 505 22.23 66.96 -20.64
N ASN A 506 21.16 67.72 -20.36
CA ASN A 506 20.11 67.39 -19.39
C ASN A 506 20.63 66.85 -18.04
N PRO A 507 21.47 67.60 -17.30
CA PRO A 507 22.00 67.14 -16.02
C PRO A 507 20.87 66.97 -15.00
N ARG A 508 20.76 65.76 -14.44
CA ARG A 508 19.80 65.39 -13.40
C ARG A 508 20.50 65.30 -12.05
N ILE A 509 19.91 65.89 -11.01
CA ILE A 509 20.33 65.67 -9.62
C ILE A 509 19.42 64.60 -9.02
N PHE A 510 20.01 63.48 -8.61
CA PHE A 510 19.32 62.43 -7.84
C PHE A 510 19.44 62.77 -6.35
N SER A 511 18.32 63.00 -5.67
CA SER A 511 18.28 63.04 -4.21
C SER A 511 17.95 61.64 -3.71
N SER A 512 18.81 61.08 -2.84
CA SER A 512 18.46 59.86 -2.10
C SER A 512 17.33 60.19 -1.14
N THR A 513 16.10 59.86 -1.49
CA THR A 513 14.97 60.04 -0.57
C THR A 513 14.95 58.89 0.44
N THR A 514 14.95 59.23 1.73
CA THR A 514 14.84 58.29 2.86
C THR A 514 13.37 57.92 3.11
N ALA A 515 12.65 57.56 2.05
CA ALA A 515 11.24 57.24 2.13
C ALA A 515 11.05 55.78 2.58
N LEU A 516 10.35 55.59 3.70
CA LEU A 516 10.28 54.31 4.43
C LEU A 516 8.86 53.75 4.42
N ASP A 517 8.71 52.47 4.08
CA ASP A 517 7.46 51.71 4.26
C ASP A 517 7.65 50.72 5.41
N VAL A 518 6.82 50.86 6.45
CA VAL A 518 6.82 49.96 7.61
C VAL A 518 5.55 49.13 7.57
N ILE A 519 5.69 47.81 7.42
CA ILE A 519 4.56 46.88 7.42
C ILE A 519 4.58 46.10 8.72
N LEU A 520 3.49 46.18 9.49
CA LEU A 520 3.30 45.40 10.70
C LEU A 520 2.53 44.12 10.35
N GLY A 521 3.20 42.98 10.41
CA GLY A 521 2.60 41.65 10.27
C GLY A 521 2.27 41.08 11.64
N VAL A 522 1.00 40.88 11.95
CA VAL A 522 0.53 40.35 13.25
C VAL A 522 -0.09 38.99 13.05
N ASP A 523 0.51 37.98 13.68
CA ASP A 523 -0.03 36.62 13.77
C ASP A 523 -1.22 36.61 14.74
N LEU A 524 -2.38 36.19 14.23
CA LEU A 524 -3.62 36.05 15.00
C LEU A 524 -4.09 34.59 15.07
N SER A 525 -3.22 33.63 14.77
CA SER A 525 -3.47 32.19 14.97
C SER A 525 -3.85 31.87 16.42
N ARG A 526 -4.42 30.68 16.66
CA ARG A 526 -4.81 30.23 18.01
C ARG A 526 -3.65 30.25 19.02
N SER A 527 -2.40 30.02 18.59
CA SER A 527 -1.24 30.02 19.48
C SER A 527 -0.74 31.41 19.89
N VAL A 528 -1.09 32.48 19.16
CA VAL A 528 -0.62 33.86 19.41
C VAL A 528 -1.75 34.80 19.86
N GLY A 529 -2.91 34.66 19.21
CA GLY A 529 -4.23 35.23 19.55
C GLY A 529 -4.24 36.63 20.18
N GLN A 530 -4.27 36.68 21.51
CA GLN A 530 -4.50 37.91 22.27
C GLN A 530 -3.20 38.65 22.62
N GLU A 531 -2.11 37.95 22.93
CA GLU A 531 -0.83 38.56 23.26
C GLU A 531 -0.23 39.28 22.04
N GLY A 532 -0.38 38.69 20.84
CA GLY A 532 0.01 39.34 19.59
C GLY A 532 -0.72 40.66 19.35
N ARG A 533 -2.03 40.72 19.64
CA ARG A 533 -2.85 41.95 19.52
C ARG A 533 -2.43 43.02 20.51
N GLU A 534 -2.16 42.66 21.77
CA GLU A 534 -1.74 43.61 22.81
C GLU A 534 -0.37 44.22 22.47
N LYS A 535 0.61 43.41 22.09
CA LYS A 535 1.93 43.89 21.65
C LYS A 535 1.84 44.74 20.38
N ALA A 536 0.99 44.37 19.43
CA ALA A 536 0.77 45.16 18.24
C ALA A 536 0.21 46.56 18.58
N ARG A 537 -0.75 46.65 19.51
CA ARG A 537 -1.26 47.96 19.98
C ARG A 537 -0.20 48.78 20.70
N GLU A 538 0.60 48.16 21.57
CA GLU A 538 1.69 48.84 22.27
C GLU A 538 2.69 49.46 21.28
N ILE A 539 3.09 48.70 20.25
CA ILE A 539 4.01 49.17 19.21
C ILE A 539 3.38 50.27 18.36
N LEU A 540 2.13 50.13 17.96
CA LEU A 540 1.43 51.16 17.18
C LEU A 540 1.32 52.47 17.97
N GLY A 541 1.06 52.40 19.28
CA GLY A 541 1.02 53.56 20.17
C GLY A 541 2.40 54.19 20.43
N ALA A 542 3.46 53.40 20.49
CA ALA A 542 4.84 53.90 20.60
C ALA A 542 5.33 54.53 19.28
N ALA A 543 4.97 53.93 18.14
CA ALA A 543 5.34 54.39 16.80
C ALA A 543 4.71 55.75 16.44
N ASP A 544 3.54 56.07 17.00
CA ASP A 544 2.87 57.36 16.80
C ASP A 544 3.70 58.55 17.32
N ARG A 545 4.55 58.31 18.34
CA ARG A 545 5.35 59.36 18.99
C ARG A 545 6.65 59.71 18.26
N ILE A 546 7.07 58.93 17.26
CA ILE A 546 8.43 58.95 16.67
C ILE A 546 8.42 59.26 15.16
N LYS A 547 7.25 59.52 14.56
CA LYS A 547 7.09 59.55 13.09
C LYS A 547 7.66 60.80 12.39
N ASN A 548 8.25 60.58 11.21
CA ASN A 548 8.59 61.60 10.20
C ASN A 548 7.51 61.65 9.11
N SER A 549 7.36 62.79 8.41
CA SER A 549 6.33 63.04 7.39
C SER A 549 6.42 62.21 6.09
N ASN A 550 7.44 61.35 5.93
CA ASN A 550 7.68 60.53 4.73
C ASN A 550 7.49 59.01 4.93
N THR A 551 6.96 58.58 6.09
CA THR A 551 6.79 57.14 6.44
C THR A 551 5.36 56.66 6.21
N ARG A 552 5.18 55.59 5.42
CA ARG A 552 3.89 54.89 5.29
C ARG A 552 3.84 53.68 6.20
N THR A 553 2.68 53.41 6.78
CA THR A 553 2.48 52.26 7.65
C THR A 553 1.32 51.43 7.16
N GLY A 554 1.53 50.11 7.03
CA GLY A 554 0.49 49.13 6.73
C GLY A 554 0.34 48.13 7.87
N LEU A 555 -0.87 47.61 8.06
CA LEU A 555 -1.19 46.56 9.02
C LEU A 555 -1.71 45.35 8.27
N LEU A 556 -1.00 44.24 8.42
CA LEU A 556 -1.29 42.93 7.85
C LEU A 556 -1.53 41.96 9.01
N THR A 557 -2.69 41.31 9.04
CA THR A 557 -3.00 40.25 10.01
C THR A 557 -3.00 38.92 9.29
N PHE A 558 -2.51 37.85 9.91
CA PHE A 558 -2.44 36.54 9.25
C PHE A 558 -2.71 35.38 10.21
N GLY A 559 -3.17 34.27 9.62
CA GLY A 559 -3.46 32.97 10.21
C GLY A 559 -3.21 31.93 9.11
N SER A 560 -4.25 31.22 8.66
CA SER A 560 -4.13 30.31 7.50
C SER A 560 -3.90 31.05 6.17
N ALA A 561 -4.27 32.33 6.11
CA ALA A 561 -4.02 33.25 5.00
C ALA A 561 -3.77 34.69 5.51
N PRO A 562 -3.05 35.54 4.73
CA PRO A 562 -2.85 36.94 5.07
C PRO A 562 -4.02 37.83 4.64
N GLU A 563 -4.47 38.71 5.53
CA GLU A 563 -5.48 39.74 5.26
C GLU A 563 -4.98 41.15 5.63
N TRP A 564 -5.24 42.11 4.73
CA TRP A 564 -4.88 43.50 4.94
C TRP A 564 -5.96 44.24 5.72
N GLU A 565 -5.68 44.57 6.98
CA GLU A 565 -6.48 45.53 7.75
C GLU A 565 -6.30 46.95 7.21
N SER A 566 -5.09 47.26 6.74
CA SER A 566 -4.85 48.52 6.03
C SER A 566 -3.59 48.48 5.16
N LEU A 567 -3.76 48.92 3.92
CA LEU A 567 -2.64 49.11 3.00
C LEU A 567 -1.72 50.25 3.48
N PRO A 568 -0.42 50.21 3.14
CA PRO A 568 0.55 51.24 3.49
C PRO A 568 0.09 52.65 3.07
N ARG A 569 -0.22 53.48 4.07
CA ARG A 569 -0.69 54.86 3.87
C ARG A 569 0.02 55.84 4.81
N GLU A 570 -0.08 57.13 4.49
CA GLU A 570 0.38 58.22 5.36
C GLU A 570 -0.58 58.35 6.54
N GLY A 571 -0.23 57.71 7.66
CA GLY A 571 -1.04 57.62 8.87
C GLY A 571 -0.81 56.30 9.60
N ILE A 572 -1.27 56.17 10.85
CA ILE A 572 -1.31 54.89 11.54
C ILE A 572 -2.75 54.37 11.47
N PRO A 573 -2.97 53.11 11.10
CA PRO A 573 -4.30 52.50 11.11
C PRO A 573 -4.84 52.46 12.54
N ALA A 574 -6.10 52.88 12.75
CA ALA A 574 -6.82 52.54 13.97
C ALA A 574 -7.04 51.02 13.96
N GLY A 575 -6.41 50.29 14.89
CA GLY A 575 -6.42 48.83 14.94
C GLY A 575 -7.77 48.25 15.34
N GLU A 576 -8.74 48.29 14.43
CA GLU A 576 -9.96 47.48 14.47
C GLU A 576 -9.61 46.09 13.92
N PHE A 577 -8.94 45.24 14.71
CA PHE A 577 -8.66 43.85 14.34
C PHE A 577 -9.98 43.12 14.08
N SER A 578 -10.31 42.90 12.81
CA SER A 578 -11.58 42.32 12.38
C SER A 578 -11.57 40.79 12.53
N SER A 579 -12.75 40.21 12.76
CA SER A 579 -12.93 38.84 13.26
C SER A 579 -13.08 37.77 12.14
N ARG A 580 -12.61 38.03 10.92
CA ARG A 580 -12.82 37.14 9.76
C ARG A 580 -11.63 36.25 9.38
N LEU A 581 -10.56 36.24 10.17
CA LEU A 581 -9.46 35.33 9.95
C LEU A 581 -9.79 33.90 10.39
N ASP A 582 -9.40 32.94 9.56
CA ASP A 582 -9.23 31.55 9.94
C ASP A 582 -7.92 31.42 10.75
N ARG A 583 -8.04 30.98 12.00
CA ARG A 583 -7.00 31.03 13.03
C ARG A 583 -6.37 29.67 13.31
N ASP A 584 -6.81 28.62 12.61
CA ASP A 584 -6.46 27.23 12.93
C ASP A 584 -5.06 26.85 12.43
N GLU A 585 -4.54 27.61 11.46
CA GLU A 585 -3.22 27.43 10.87
C GLU A 585 -2.45 28.77 10.85
N THR A 586 -1.15 28.70 10.59
CA THR A 586 -0.21 29.82 10.54
C THR A 586 0.64 29.70 9.28
N ASP A 587 0.45 30.62 8.32
CA ASP A 587 1.22 30.74 7.06
C ASP A 587 2.03 32.05 7.03
N ILE A 588 3.28 31.97 7.50
CA ILE A 588 4.21 33.10 7.57
C ILE A 588 4.78 33.39 6.18
N GLN A 589 4.98 32.37 5.35
CA GLN A 589 5.45 32.51 3.97
C GLN A 589 4.52 33.44 3.16
N ALA A 590 3.22 33.15 3.14
CA ALA A 590 2.23 33.94 2.42
C ALA A 590 2.13 35.36 2.97
N ALA A 591 2.18 35.52 4.30
CA ALA A 591 2.17 36.85 4.93
C ALA A 591 3.37 37.71 4.53
N LEU A 592 4.58 37.13 4.51
CA LEU A 592 5.78 37.84 4.07
C LEU A 592 5.74 38.16 2.56
N GLN A 593 5.23 37.26 1.73
CA GLN A 593 5.05 37.51 0.30
C GLN A 593 4.07 38.66 0.04
N ALA A 594 2.93 38.68 0.74
CA ALA A 594 1.94 39.74 0.65
C ALA A 594 2.51 41.08 1.11
N ALA A 595 3.25 41.11 2.22
CA ALA A 595 3.92 42.31 2.72
C ALA A 595 4.93 42.87 1.71
N VAL A 596 5.77 42.01 1.13
CA VAL A 596 6.78 42.41 0.14
C VAL A 596 6.15 42.99 -1.13
N ALA A 597 5.03 42.42 -1.59
CA ALA A 597 4.32 42.88 -2.78
C ALA A 597 3.80 44.33 -2.69
N GLN A 598 3.66 44.86 -1.47
CA GLN A 598 3.06 46.17 -1.23
C GLN A 598 4.08 47.29 -0.93
N VAL A 599 5.39 46.97 -0.92
CA VAL A 599 6.46 47.97 -0.78
C VAL A 599 6.56 48.81 -2.07
N GLY A 600 6.50 50.13 -1.95
CA GLY A 600 6.51 51.02 -3.12
C GLY A 600 7.87 51.10 -3.83
N GLU A 601 7.86 51.28 -5.15
CA GLU A 601 9.08 51.43 -5.95
C GLU A 601 9.95 52.59 -5.44
N GLY A 602 11.24 52.32 -5.22
CA GLY A 602 12.22 53.31 -4.72
C GLY A 602 12.16 53.60 -3.21
N ARG A 603 11.33 52.89 -2.44
CA ARG A 603 11.19 53.06 -0.98
C ARG A 603 11.89 51.92 -0.22
N GLN A 604 12.40 52.20 0.98
CA GLN A 604 12.95 51.15 1.84
C GLN A 604 11.83 50.44 2.58
N GLY A 605 11.67 49.13 2.37
CA GLY A 605 10.72 48.28 3.10
C GLY A 605 11.29 47.75 4.40
N LYS A 606 10.56 47.93 5.51
CA LYS A 606 10.80 47.25 6.79
C LYS A 606 9.54 46.53 7.22
N ILE A 607 9.66 45.24 7.49
CA ILE A 607 8.57 44.41 7.98
C ILE A 607 8.84 44.14 9.46
N LEU A 608 7.87 44.39 10.32
CA LEU A 608 7.89 43.97 11.72
C LEU A 608 6.89 42.82 11.87
N LEU A 609 7.40 41.60 12.08
CA LEU A 609 6.63 40.38 12.26
C LEU A 609 6.44 40.10 13.75
N ILE A 610 5.19 40.01 14.21
CA ILE A 610 4.81 39.63 15.57
C ILE A 610 4.20 38.22 15.48
N SER A 611 4.93 37.20 15.91
CA SER A 611 4.53 35.79 15.85
C SER A 611 5.33 34.95 16.86
N ASP A 612 4.85 33.74 17.17
CA ASP A 612 5.61 32.72 17.91
C ASP A 612 6.63 31.98 17.02
N GLY A 613 6.54 32.15 15.69
CA GLY A 613 7.45 31.59 14.70
C GLY A 613 7.19 30.12 14.35
N ASN A 614 6.08 29.53 14.79
CA ASN A 614 5.78 28.12 14.56
C ASN A 614 4.83 27.94 13.36
N GLU A 615 5.37 28.04 12.16
CA GLU A 615 4.62 27.83 10.90
C GLU A 615 4.21 26.36 10.75
N ASN A 616 2.90 26.11 10.58
CA ASN A 616 2.36 24.77 10.31
C ASN A 616 1.80 24.62 8.88
N ARG A 617 1.78 25.72 8.11
CA ARG A 617 1.40 25.78 6.70
C ARG A 617 2.38 26.67 5.94
N GLY A 618 3.08 26.12 4.94
CA GLY A 618 4.08 26.86 4.17
C GLY A 618 5.52 26.57 4.61
N GLU A 619 6.48 27.26 3.98
CA GLU A 619 7.89 27.13 4.33
C GLU A 619 8.61 28.49 4.24
N THR A 620 8.75 29.17 5.39
CA THR A 620 9.33 30.50 5.54
C THR A 620 10.76 30.58 4.97
N SER A 621 11.50 29.48 4.98
CA SER A 621 12.84 29.39 4.37
C SER A 621 12.84 29.83 2.89
N ARG A 622 11.73 29.59 2.17
CA ARG A 622 11.57 29.88 0.73
C ARG A 622 11.43 31.37 0.43
N VAL A 623 10.96 32.18 1.39
CA VAL A 623 10.78 33.64 1.20
C VAL A 623 12.03 34.44 1.58
N VAL A 624 12.97 33.86 2.32
CA VAL A 624 14.22 34.53 2.74
C VAL A 624 15.05 35.03 1.56
N PRO A 625 15.26 34.27 0.46
CA PRO A 625 15.95 34.78 -0.72
C PRO A 625 15.25 35.99 -1.34
N LEU A 626 13.91 35.99 -1.41
CA LEU A 626 13.11 37.10 -1.94
C LEU A 626 13.28 38.37 -1.09
N LEU A 627 13.14 38.26 0.23
CA LEU A 627 13.33 39.36 1.19
C LEU A 627 14.72 39.95 1.11
N ARG A 628 15.71 39.06 1.03
CA ARG A 628 17.10 39.41 0.78
C ARG A 628 17.15 40.22 -0.51
N THR A 629 16.82 39.67 -1.66
CA THR A 629 16.94 40.34 -2.97
C THR A 629 16.30 41.72 -3.02
N GLN A 630 15.13 41.92 -2.39
CA GLN A 630 14.45 43.22 -2.35
C GLN A 630 15.00 44.21 -1.30
N GLY A 631 16.00 43.81 -0.50
CA GLY A 631 16.58 44.68 0.53
C GLY A 631 15.62 44.99 1.68
N VAL A 632 14.54 44.22 1.82
CA VAL A 632 13.53 44.40 2.86
C VAL A 632 14.05 43.77 4.16
N GLN A 633 14.11 44.58 5.22
CA GLN A 633 14.52 44.09 6.54
C GLN A 633 13.29 43.56 7.26
N VAL A 634 13.35 42.30 7.70
CA VAL A 634 12.33 41.72 8.59
C VAL A 634 12.88 41.76 10.01
N TRP A 635 12.17 42.46 10.88
CA TRP A 635 12.35 42.42 12.32
C TRP A 635 11.29 41.51 12.90
N THR A 636 11.71 40.60 13.77
CA THR A 636 10.80 39.66 14.43
C THR A 636 10.67 40.06 15.90
N LEU A 637 9.44 40.28 16.35
CA LEU A 637 9.11 40.36 17.76
C LEU A 637 8.53 39.01 18.18
N PRO A 638 9.32 38.15 18.83
CA PRO A 638 8.82 36.85 19.27
C PRO A 638 7.72 37.04 20.32
N VAL A 639 6.58 36.40 20.08
CA VAL A 639 5.54 36.19 21.09
C VAL A 639 5.83 34.84 21.73
N SER A 640 6.45 34.86 22.90
CA SER A 640 6.70 33.64 23.67
C SER A 640 5.63 33.51 24.74
N LEU A 641 4.82 32.46 24.66
CA LEU A 641 3.83 32.06 25.66
C LEU A 641 4.40 31.86 27.09
N SER A 642 5.71 32.03 27.29
CA SER A 642 6.43 31.45 28.44
C SER A 642 7.15 32.44 29.35
N ARG A 643 6.96 33.76 29.24
CA ARG A 643 7.54 34.69 30.23
C ARG A 643 6.58 34.97 31.40
N GLY A 644 6.43 33.95 32.25
CA GLY A 644 6.02 34.10 33.65
C GLY A 644 4.55 33.83 34.00
N ARG A 645 3.76 33.26 33.09
CA ARG A 645 2.37 32.85 33.36
C ARG A 645 2.22 31.34 33.24
N ASN A 646 1.30 30.76 34.01
CA ASN A 646 1.05 29.32 33.96
C ASN A 646 0.15 29.03 32.76
N GLU A 647 0.44 27.94 32.06
CA GLU A 647 -0.37 27.49 30.92
C GLU A 647 -0.84 26.07 31.23
N ILE A 648 -2.14 25.85 31.09
CA ILE A 648 -2.81 24.57 31.35
C ILE A 648 -3.54 24.20 30.07
N TYR A 649 -3.35 22.98 29.59
CA TYR A 649 -4.05 22.53 28.38
C TYR A 649 -4.38 21.05 28.44
N LEU A 650 -5.37 20.64 27.66
CA LEU A 650 -5.72 19.24 27.48
C LEU A 650 -4.86 18.63 26.36
N SER A 651 -4.05 17.63 26.69
CA SER A 651 -3.17 16.96 25.74
C SER A 651 -3.82 15.76 25.06
N ASP A 652 -4.71 15.05 25.77
CA ASP A 652 -5.38 13.88 25.24
C ASP A 652 -6.74 13.63 25.92
N LEU A 653 -7.67 13.03 25.18
CA LEU A 653 -8.96 12.55 25.66
C LEU A 653 -9.20 11.15 25.09
N THR A 654 -9.02 10.14 25.93
CA THR A 654 -9.25 8.74 25.57
C THR A 654 -10.69 8.34 25.93
N LEU A 655 -11.45 7.92 24.91
CA LEU A 655 -12.80 7.36 25.00
C LEU A 655 -12.98 6.19 24.01
N PRO A 656 -13.82 5.19 24.31
CA PRO A 656 -14.17 4.16 23.36
C PRO A 656 -14.98 4.73 22.19
N ARG A 657 -14.69 4.33 20.95
CA ARG A 657 -15.43 4.78 19.76
C ARG A 657 -16.85 4.20 19.70
N GLN A 658 -17.03 3.01 20.26
CA GLN A 658 -18.29 2.29 20.30
C GLN A 658 -18.39 1.50 21.60
N VAL A 659 -19.57 1.51 22.22
CA VAL A 659 -19.88 0.76 23.44
C VAL A 659 -21.22 0.05 23.29
N ASP A 660 -21.36 -1.09 23.94
CA ASP A 660 -22.65 -1.77 24.00
C ASP A 660 -23.58 -1.06 25.00
N SER A 661 -24.89 -1.16 24.77
CA SER A 661 -25.88 -0.61 25.69
C SER A 661 -25.70 -1.18 27.11
N ALA A 662 -25.64 -0.29 28.10
CA ALA A 662 -25.40 -0.55 29.52
C ALA A 662 -24.00 -1.06 29.89
N GLU A 663 -23.03 -1.01 28.97
CA GLU A 663 -21.62 -1.24 29.27
C GLU A 663 -21.03 -0.02 29.99
N ALA A 664 -20.31 -0.25 31.09
CA ALA A 664 -19.59 0.81 31.80
C ALA A 664 -18.19 0.98 31.18
N TYR A 665 -17.80 2.21 30.89
CA TYR A 665 -16.51 2.52 30.28
C TYR A 665 -15.80 3.70 30.95
N GLU A 666 -14.48 3.71 30.81
CA GLU A 666 -13.59 4.74 31.36
C GLU A 666 -13.39 5.87 30.35
N ILE A 667 -13.51 7.12 30.81
CA ILE A 667 -13.15 8.33 30.06
C ILE A 667 -11.92 8.93 30.76
N ARG A 668 -10.79 9.00 30.04
CA ARG A 668 -9.53 9.50 30.59
C ARG A 668 -9.09 10.77 29.87
N GLY A 669 -8.91 11.84 30.63
CA GLY A 669 -8.32 13.09 30.16
C GLY A 669 -6.90 13.27 30.67
N SER A 670 -6.00 13.72 29.81
CA SER A 670 -4.64 14.13 30.16
C SER A 670 -4.54 15.66 30.11
N ILE A 671 -4.10 16.26 31.21
CA ILE A 671 -3.97 17.71 31.41
C ILE A 671 -2.51 18.02 31.67
N GLU A 672 -1.90 18.85 30.84
CA GLU A 672 -0.54 19.35 31.06
C GLU A 672 -0.61 20.72 31.76
N SER A 673 0.23 20.94 32.75
CA SER A 673 0.35 22.23 33.46
C SER A 673 1.82 22.62 33.58
N LEU A 674 2.19 23.87 33.28
CA LEU A 674 3.59 24.31 33.40
C LEU A 674 4.04 24.50 34.87
N ASN A 675 3.12 24.88 35.75
CA ASN A 675 3.34 25.11 37.18
C ASN A 675 2.20 24.51 38.01
N ASP A 676 2.36 24.50 39.33
CA ASP A 676 1.31 24.06 40.24
C ASP A 676 0.17 25.08 40.31
N ALA A 677 -1.06 24.67 39.97
CA ALA A 677 -2.23 25.55 39.95
C ALA A 677 -3.54 24.82 40.29
N PRO A 678 -4.55 25.51 40.87
CA PRO A 678 -5.89 24.97 41.03
C PRO A 678 -6.61 24.94 39.67
N ALA A 679 -7.27 23.84 39.35
CA ALA A 679 -8.09 23.70 38.16
C ALA A 679 -9.41 22.98 38.47
N ARG A 680 -10.45 23.33 37.73
CA ARG A 680 -11.76 22.70 37.78
C ARG A 680 -12.02 22.01 36.45
N VAL A 681 -12.18 20.70 36.49
CA VAL A 681 -12.41 19.88 35.29
C VAL A 681 -13.87 19.52 35.22
N ARG A 682 -14.51 19.81 34.09
CA ARG A 682 -15.92 19.58 33.81
C ARG A 682 -16.04 18.64 32.63
N LEU A 683 -16.77 17.54 32.81
CA LEU A 683 -17.13 16.62 31.75
C LEU A 683 -18.59 16.87 31.38
N LEU A 684 -18.85 17.29 30.15
CA LEU A 684 -20.18 17.45 29.60
C LEU A 684 -20.50 16.28 28.68
N ARG A 685 -21.78 15.90 28.65
CA ARG A 685 -22.35 14.91 27.73
C ARG A 685 -23.53 15.54 27.01
N ASP A 686 -23.47 15.57 25.68
CA ASP A 686 -24.48 16.19 24.82
C ASP A 686 -24.82 17.63 25.24
N GLY A 687 -23.79 18.38 25.68
CA GLY A 687 -23.90 19.76 26.17
C GLY A 687 -24.41 19.92 27.61
N VAL A 688 -24.69 18.81 28.31
CA VAL A 688 -25.14 18.82 29.72
C VAL A 688 -23.99 18.44 30.65
N LEU A 689 -23.79 19.17 31.74
CA LEU A 689 -22.77 18.84 32.74
C LEU A 689 -23.04 17.46 33.35
N HIS A 690 -22.14 16.51 33.09
CA HIS A 690 -22.23 15.14 33.60
C HIS A 690 -21.44 14.97 34.91
N ALA A 691 -20.21 15.50 34.95
CA ALA A 691 -19.36 15.43 36.14
C ALA A 691 -18.47 16.67 36.27
N GLU A 692 -18.11 17.02 37.50
CA GLU A 692 -17.23 18.13 37.82
C GLU A 692 -16.27 17.72 38.95
N ARG A 693 -14.99 18.07 38.82
CA ARG A 693 -13.97 17.77 39.82
C ARG A 693 -13.00 18.93 39.97
N GLU A 694 -12.80 19.37 41.20
CA GLU A 694 -11.73 20.32 41.54
C GLU A 694 -10.45 19.55 41.85
N LEU A 695 -9.35 19.98 41.25
CA LEU A 695 -8.05 19.32 41.35
C LEU A 695 -6.92 20.35 41.36
N ARG A 696 -5.87 20.04 42.10
CA ARG A 696 -4.65 20.85 42.12
C ARG A 696 -3.64 20.20 41.19
N LEU A 697 -3.45 20.80 40.01
CA LEU A 697 -2.51 20.33 39.01
C LEU A 697 -1.08 20.53 39.53
N LYS A 698 -0.22 19.55 39.28
CA LYS A 698 1.23 19.67 39.46
C LYS A 698 1.87 20.06 38.14
N ALA A 699 3.05 20.68 38.18
CA ALA A 699 3.87 20.89 36.99
C ALA A 699 4.13 19.55 36.25
N GLY A 700 3.85 19.53 34.95
CA GLY A 700 3.89 18.35 34.07
C GLY A 700 2.50 17.75 33.78
N SER A 701 2.50 16.45 33.49
CA SER A 701 1.31 15.70 33.07
C SER A 701 0.46 15.24 34.26
N ASN A 702 -0.84 15.51 34.20
CA ASN A 702 -1.84 15.15 35.19
C ASN A 702 -2.96 14.36 34.49
N SER A 703 -3.41 13.25 35.07
CA SER A 703 -4.51 12.46 34.50
C SER A 703 -5.77 12.56 35.36
N VAL A 704 -6.92 12.61 34.70
CA VAL A 704 -8.24 12.58 35.33
C VAL A 704 -9.09 11.51 34.67
N THR A 705 -9.73 10.70 35.50
CA THR A 705 -10.60 9.60 35.06
C THR A 705 -12.04 9.82 35.53
N PHE A 706 -12.98 9.59 34.61
CA PHE A 706 -14.42 9.50 34.82
C PHE A 706 -14.93 8.13 34.33
N HIS A 707 -16.10 7.71 34.80
CA HIS A 707 -16.78 6.50 34.34
C HIS A 707 -18.21 6.86 33.97
N ASP A 708 -18.71 6.32 32.85
CA ASP A 708 -20.11 6.48 32.42
C ASP A 708 -20.64 5.17 31.83
N SER A 709 -21.96 5.07 31.69
CA SER A 709 -22.66 3.94 31.07
C SER A 709 -23.92 4.45 30.35
N LEU A 710 -24.06 4.14 29.06
CA LEU A 710 -25.15 4.64 28.23
C LEU A 710 -26.11 3.53 27.83
N THR A 711 -27.41 3.84 27.82
CA THR A 711 -28.49 2.89 27.45
C THR A 711 -29.24 3.31 26.19
N GLU A 712 -29.21 4.60 25.84
CA GLU A 712 -29.89 5.13 24.67
C GLU A 712 -29.01 4.94 23.42
N ARG A 713 -29.62 4.47 22.32
CA ARG A 713 -28.92 4.28 21.05
C ARG A 713 -28.67 5.63 20.40
N GLY A 714 -27.45 5.87 19.95
CA GLY A 714 -27.10 7.08 19.24
C GLY A 714 -25.63 7.43 19.38
N ASN A 715 -25.24 8.54 18.78
CA ASN A 715 -23.94 9.15 19.00
C ASN A 715 -24.08 10.13 20.16
N HIS A 716 -23.28 9.93 21.20
CA HIS A 716 -23.21 10.82 22.35
C HIS A 716 -21.88 11.56 22.34
N THR A 717 -21.95 12.89 22.44
CA THR A 717 -20.77 13.76 22.40
C THR A 717 -20.31 14.04 23.83
N TYR A 718 -19.04 13.76 24.12
CA TYR A 718 -18.39 14.11 25.37
C TYR A 718 -17.46 15.29 25.16
N GLU A 719 -17.53 16.26 26.07
CA GLU A 719 -16.68 17.43 26.09
C GLU A 719 -15.96 17.49 27.44
N LEU A 720 -14.64 17.50 27.42
CA LEU A 720 -13.83 17.70 28.61
C LEU A 720 -13.31 19.13 28.61
N LEU A 721 -13.67 19.89 29.64
CA LEU A 721 -13.28 21.29 29.83
C LEU A 721 -12.43 21.42 31.10
N VAL A 722 -11.31 22.15 31.03
CA VAL A 722 -10.50 22.53 32.19
C VAL A 722 -10.55 24.04 32.40
N GLU A 723 -10.92 24.48 33.60
CA GLU A 723 -10.98 25.90 33.96
C GLU A 723 -9.98 26.19 35.08
N SER A 724 -9.07 27.14 34.87
CA SER A 724 -8.15 27.61 35.92
C SER A 724 -8.01 29.13 35.86
N PRO A 725 -7.97 29.83 37.02
CA PRO A 725 -7.71 31.27 37.04
C PRO A 725 -6.27 31.63 36.67
N ASP A 726 -5.34 30.67 36.72
CA ASP A 726 -3.93 30.88 36.41
C ASP A 726 -3.60 30.61 34.93
N ASP A 727 -4.56 30.10 34.16
CA ASP A 727 -4.43 29.80 32.73
C ASP A 727 -4.64 31.03 31.83
N THR A 728 -3.94 31.07 30.69
CA THR A 728 -3.97 32.24 29.79
C THR A 728 -4.69 32.02 28.48
N LEU A 729 -4.89 30.77 28.04
CA LEU A 729 -5.46 30.46 26.72
C LEU A 729 -6.64 29.50 26.81
N ALA A 730 -7.85 30.03 26.98
CA ALA A 730 -9.07 29.21 27.05
C ALA A 730 -9.33 28.30 25.81
N GLU A 731 -8.69 28.58 24.67
CA GLU A 731 -8.89 27.85 23.41
C GLU A 731 -8.30 26.42 23.44
N ASN A 732 -7.32 26.12 24.33
CA ASN A 732 -6.69 24.80 24.45
C ASN A 732 -7.22 23.97 25.63
N ASN A 733 -8.27 24.47 26.29
CA ASN A 733 -8.88 23.90 27.49
C ASN A 733 -10.05 22.96 27.21
N LEU A 734 -10.36 22.69 25.94
CA LEU A 734 -11.50 21.89 25.51
C LEU A 734 -11.06 20.77 24.56
N LEU A 735 -11.39 19.51 24.90
CA LEU A 735 -11.34 18.39 23.97
C LEU A 735 -12.71 17.74 23.85
N GLN A 736 -13.04 17.28 22.64
CA GLN A 736 -14.31 16.63 22.33
C GLN A 736 -14.08 15.22 21.79
N GLY A 737 -14.98 14.31 22.15
CA GLY A 737 -15.01 12.94 21.65
C GLY A 737 -16.44 12.46 21.44
N VAL A 738 -16.63 11.48 20.56
CA VAL A 738 -17.94 10.88 20.28
C VAL A 738 -17.92 9.40 20.61
N VAL A 739 -18.91 8.96 21.39
CA VAL A 739 -19.16 7.55 21.71
C VAL A 739 -20.44 7.11 21.02
N ALA A 740 -20.37 6.09 20.16
CA ALA A 740 -21.55 5.49 19.54
C ALA A 740 -22.09 4.33 20.40
N VAL A 741 -23.36 4.41 20.81
CA VAL A 741 -24.02 3.36 21.59
C VAL A 741 -24.81 2.45 20.66
N LYS A 742 -24.45 1.17 20.63
CA LYS A 742 -25.22 0.15 19.91
C LYS A 742 -26.42 -0.24 20.79
N GLY A 743 -27.65 0.00 20.30
CA GLY A 743 -28.85 -0.48 20.99
C GLY A 743 -28.87 -2.01 21.10
N PRO A 744 -29.72 -2.61 21.96
CA PRO A 744 -29.80 -4.05 22.11
C PRO A 744 -30.12 -4.69 20.73
N PRO A 745 -29.35 -5.68 20.28
CA PRO A 745 -29.51 -6.19 18.93
C PRO A 745 -30.89 -6.81 18.77
N ARG A 746 -31.59 -6.45 17.69
CA ARG A 746 -32.91 -7.00 17.37
C ARG A 746 -32.71 -8.30 16.62
N VAL A 747 -33.26 -9.38 17.18
CA VAL A 747 -33.09 -10.72 16.62
C VAL A 747 -34.44 -11.25 16.15
N LEU A 748 -34.54 -11.60 14.87
CA LEU A 748 -35.69 -12.33 14.32
C LEU A 748 -35.40 -13.82 14.38
N VAL A 749 -36.19 -14.58 15.12
CA VAL A 749 -36.09 -16.04 15.22
C VAL A 749 -37.23 -16.68 14.44
N LEU A 750 -36.89 -17.45 13.41
CA LEU A 750 -37.81 -18.26 12.63
C LEU A 750 -37.61 -19.73 12.99
N SER A 751 -38.66 -20.40 13.46
CA SER A 751 -38.61 -21.82 13.81
C SER A 751 -39.76 -22.59 13.14
N ALA A 752 -39.46 -23.80 12.67
CA ALA A 752 -40.43 -24.68 12.01
C ALA A 752 -41.32 -25.47 12.99
N GLN A 753 -40.95 -25.56 14.28
CA GLN A 753 -41.70 -26.32 15.29
C GLN A 753 -42.19 -25.42 16.42
N THR A 754 -43.49 -25.46 16.70
CA THR A 754 -44.12 -24.53 17.65
C THR A 754 -43.97 -24.95 19.12
N GLU A 755 -43.64 -26.22 19.42
CA GLU A 755 -43.83 -26.76 20.77
C GLU A 755 -42.54 -27.08 21.56
N ASN A 756 -41.35 -27.24 20.96
CA ASN A 756 -40.19 -27.78 21.72
C ASN A 756 -38.81 -27.11 21.52
N GLN A 757 -38.69 -25.96 20.84
CA GLN A 757 -37.38 -25.30 20.62
C GLN A 757 -37.34 -23.81 21.03
N HIS A 758 -38.16 -23.36 21.99
CA HIS A 758 -38.13 -22.01 22.57
C HIS A 758 -36.89 -21.70 23.44
N VAL A 759 -35.87 -22.56 23.43
CA VAL A 759 -34.68 -22.40 24.27
C VAL A 759 -33.84 -21.23 23.77
N ILE A 760 -33.65 -21.12 22.46
CA ILE A 760 -32.80 -20.07 21.87
C ILE A 760 -33.39 -18.68 22.09
N SER A 761 -34.69 -18.51 21.94
CA SER A 761 -35.34 -17.21 22.14
C SER A 761 -35.32 -16.79 23.61
N LYS A 762 -35.52 -17.73 24.54
CA LYS A 762 -35.39 -17.48 25.99
C LYS A 762 -33.96 -17.09 26.38
N VAL A 763 -32.96 -17.81 25.88
CA VAL A 763 -31.54 -17.52 26.15
C VAL A 763 -31.18 -16.14 25.61
N LEU A 764 -31.56 -15.82 24.38
CA LEU A 764 -31.31 -14.51 23.78
C LEU A 764 -32.00 -13.37 24.56
N ARG A 765 -33.25 -13.55 25.01
CA ARG A 765 -33.92 -12.55 25.87
C ARG A 765 -33.22 -12.34 27.20
N VAL A 766 -32.74 -13.40 27.86
CA VAL A 766 -31.98 -13.30 29.12
C VAL A 766 -30.66 -12.53 28.93
N GLN A 767 -30.04 -12.66 27.75
CA GLN A 767 -28.81 -11.92 27.38
C GLN A 767 -29.08 -10.47 26.92
N GLY A 768 -30.32 -9.97 27.04
CA GLY A 768 -30.66 -8.58 26.72
C GLY A 768 -31.00 -8.30 25.26
N TYR A 769 -31.14 -9.33 24.41
CA TYR A 769 -31.55 -9.16 23.00
C TYR A 769 -33.05 -8.91 22.86
N ALA A 770 -33.42 -8.05 21.91
CA ALA A 770 -34.81 -7.82 21.55
C ALA A 770 -35.28 -8.89 20.54
N VAL A 771 -35.80 -10.00 21.06
CA VAL A 771 -36.17 -11.19 20.25
C VAL A 771 -37.62 -11.16 19.78
N VAL A 772 -37.80 -11.15 18.46
CA VAL A 772 -39.09 -11.34 17.78
C VAL A 772 -39.15 -12.76 17.22
N GLU A 773 -40.18 -13.52 17.58
CA GLU A 773 -40.40 -14.89 17.09
C GLU A 773 -41.48 -14.89 16.01
N ALA A 774 -41.26 -15.61 14.91
CA ALA A 774 -42.25 -15.74 13.85
C ALA A 774 -42.16 -17.10 13.12
N SER A 775 -43.25 -17.48 12.44
CA SER A 775 -43.25 -18.66 11.58
C SER A 775 -42.60 -18.35 10.22
N PRO A 776 -41.72 -19.22 9.68
CA PRO A 776 -41.11 -19.05 8.35
C PRO A 776 -42.12 -18.85 7.21
N SER A 777 -43.29 -19.51 7.32
CA SER A 777 -44.34 -19.45 6.31
C SER A 777 -45.12 -18.13 6.37
N ALA A 778 -45.42 -17.65 7.58
CA ALA A 778 -46.26 -16.48 7.82
C ALA A 778 -45.49 -15.14 7.72
N HIS A 779 -44.19 -15.13 8.01
CA HIS A 779 -43.40 -13.89 7.97
C HIS A 779 -43.08 -13.48 6.51
N PRO A 780 -43.29 -12.22 6.09
CA PRO A 780 -43.10 -11.81 4.68
C PRO A 780 -41.64 -11.90 4.24
N LEU A 781 -40.70 -11.54 5.14
CA LEU A 781 -39.25 -11.56 4.90
C LEU A 781 -38.85 -10.69 3.71
N THR A 782 -39.45 -9.51 3.62
CA THR A 782 -39.02 -8.50 2.65
C THR A 782 -37.73 -7.83 3.12
N LEU A 783 -36.95 -7.28 2.19
CA LEU A 783 -35.66 -6.66 2.51
C LEU A 783 -35.79 -5.50 3.50
N SER A 784 -36.88 -4.72 3.38
CA SER A 784 -37.18 -3.59 4.28
C SER A 784 -37.58 -4.03 5.69
N GLU A 785 -38.14 -5.24 5.86
CA GLU A 785 -38.42 -5.80 7.18
C GLU A 785 -37.15 -6.36 7.80
N LEU A 786 -36.36 -7.10 7.02
CA LEU A 786 -35.10 -7.70 7.47
C LEU A 786 -34.10 -6.62 7.91
N SER A 787 -34.05 -5.47 7.25
CA SER A 787 -33.17 -4.35 7.64
C SER A 787 -33.45 -3.78 9.04
N ALA A 788 -34.59 -4.12 9.65
CA ALA A 788 -34.94 -3.70 11.01
C ALA A 788 -34.36 -4.63 12.11
N TYR A 789 -33.70 -5.71 11.71
CA TYR A 789 -33.07 -6.71 12.58
C TYR A 789 -31.55 -6.74 12.35
N ASP A 790 -30.79 -7.01 13.41
CA ASP A 790 -29.33 -7.16 13.35
C ASP A 790 -28.93 -8.63 13.10
N LEU A 791 -29.81 -9.58 13.46
CA LEU A 791 -29.59 -11.02 13.32
C LEU A 791 -30.89 -11.74 12.92
N LEU A 792 -30.81 -12.56 11.88
CA LEU A 792 -31.84 -13.54 11.51
C LEU A 792 -31.38 -14.93 11.97
N VAL A 793 -32.22 -15.62 12.75
CA VAL A 793 -31.99 -17.00 13.21
C VAL A 793 -32.97 -17.93 12.51
N LEU A 794 -32.46 -18.91 11.75
CA LEU A 794 -33.24 -20.01 11.19
C LEU A 794 -33.02 -21.25 12.05
N ASP A 795 -34.03 -21.62 12.85
CA ASP A 795 -34.00 -22.78 13.74
C ASP A 795 -34.75 -23.96 13.14
N ASN A 796 -33.99 -24.96 12.69
CA ASN A 796 -34.44 -26.19 12.05
C ASN A 796 -35.48 -25.97 10.94
N VAL A 797 -35.32 -24.90 10.16
CA VAL A 797 -36.26 -24.52 9.09
C VAL A 797 -35.94 -25.31 7.81
N PRO A 798 -36.93 -25.93 7.15
CA PRO A 798 -36.73 -26.55 5.85
C PRO A 798 -36.94 -25.55 4.69
N ALA A 799 -36.28 -25.78 3.55
CA ALA A 799 -36.34 -24.87 2.40
C ALA A 799 -37.76 -24.73 1.83
N PHE A 800 -38.59 -25.76 1.88
CA PHE A 800 -39.95 -25.66 1.35
C PHE A 800 -40.87 -24.69 2.12
N GLN A 801 -40.52 -24.33 3.37
CA GLN A 801 -41.22 -23.27 4.12
C GLN A 801 -40.69 -21.86 3.78
N LEU A 802 -39.50 -21.78 3.20
CA LEU A 802 -38.87 -20.56 2.71
C LEU A 802 -38.90 -20.57 1.18
N SER A 803 -39.96 -20.05 0.58
CA SER A 803 -40.04 -19.91 -0.89
C SER A 803 -38.75 -19.34 -1.49
N HIS A 804 -38.40 -19.68 -2.73
CA HIS A 804 -37.14 -19.24 -3.37
C HIS A 804 -36.90 -17.73 -3.28
N ALA A 805 -37.93 -16.90 -3.49
CA ALA A 805 -37.86 -15.45 -3.37
C ALA A 805 -37.49 -14.96 -1.96
N LYS A 806 -37.99 -15.64 -0.91
CA LYS A 806 -37.60 -15.36 0.48
C LYS A 806 -36.12 -15.70 0.71
N MET A 807 -35.65 -16.83 0.17
CA MET A 807 -34.23 -17.23 0.26
C MET A 807 -33.30 -16.23 -0.43
N GLU A 808 -33.66 -15.72 -1.62
CA GLU A 808 -32.90 -14.66 -2.30
C GLU A 808 -32.89 -13.35 -1.49
N THR A 809 -33.99 -13.05 -0.79
CA THR A 809 -34.06 -11.84 0.03
C THR A 809 -33.18 -11.97 1.28
N ILE A 810 -33.11 -13.17 1.88
CA ILE A 810 -32.16 -13.48 2.96
C ILE A 810 -30.71 -13.35 2.45
N GLU A 811 -30.39 -13.87 1.27
CA GLU A 811 -29.07 -13.71 0.64
C GLU A 811 -28.71 -12.24 0.44
N LYS A 812 -29.63 -11.41 -0.08
CA LYS A 812 -29.43 -9.95 -0.21
C LYS A 812 -29.25 -9.26 1.15
N TYR A 813 -30.01 -9.66 2.17
CA TYR A 813 -29.85 -9.12 3.53
C TYR A 813 -28.45 -9.39 4.10
N VAL A 814 -27.90 -10.59 3.91
CA VAL A 814 -26.55 -10.93 4.37
C VAL A 814 -25.47 -10.24 3.52
N ARG A 815 -25.57 -10.35 2.18
CA ARG A 815 -24.55 -9.87 1.25
C ARG A 815 -24.52 -8.35 1.08
N ASP A 816 -25.69 -7.73 0.95
CA ASP A 816 -25.81 -6.33 0.53
C ASP A 816 -26.05 -5.39 1.73
N LEU A 817 -26.74 -5.85 2.79
CA LEU A 817 -27.01 -5.06 4.01
C LEU A 817 -26.10 -5.40 5.20
N GLY A 818 -25.25 -6.43 5.08
CA GLY A 818 -24.34 -6.85 6.15
C GLY A 818 -25.03 -7.44 7.38
N GLY A 819 -26.27 -7.93 7.22
CA GLY A 819 -27.06 -8.50 8.31
C GLY A 819 -26.53 -9.86 8.78
N GLY A 820 -26.58 -10.12 10.09
CA GLY A 820 -26.17 -11.41 10.64
C GLY A 820 -27.16 -12.52 10.30
N LEU A 821 -26.67 -13.70 9.92
CA LEU A 821 -27.47 -14.91 9.71
C LEU A 821 -26.90 -16.05 10.57
N LEU A 822 -27.75 -16.63 11.42
CA LEU A 822 -27.47 -17.85 12.16
C LEU A 822 -28.44 -18.94 11.68
N VAL A 823 -27.89 -20.07 11.24
CA VAL A 823 -28.69 -21.23 10.86
C VAL A 823 -28.36 -22.38 11.81
N ILE A 824 -29.37 -22.84 12.53
CA ILE A 824 -29.29 -24.00 13.41
C ILE A 824 -30.02 -25.13 12.69
N GLY A 825 -29.28 -26.10 12.16
CA GLY A 825 -29.92 -27.23 11.50
C GLY A 825 -30.26 -28.35 12.47
N GLY A 826 -31.38 -29.02 12.21
CA GLY A 826 -31.79 -30.26 12.85
C GLY A 826 -32.21 -31.30 11.81
N SER A 827 -33.17 -32.16 12.17
CA SER A 827 -33.67 -33.22 11.30
C SER A 827 -34.38 -32.74 10.03
N GLN A 828 -34.66 -31.44 9.91
CA GLN A 828 -35.41 -30.84 8.81
C GLN A 828 -34.63 -29.78 8.02
N SER A 829 -33.33 -29.58 8.28
CA SER A 829 -32.50 -28.58 7.59
C SER A 829 -31.38 -29.21 6.74
N TYR A 830 -30.57 -28.37 6.10
CA TYR A 830 -29.43 -28.76 5.26
C TYR A 830 -29.82 -29.71 4.11
N GLY A 831 -29.11 -30.84 3.94
CA GLY A 831 -29.35 -31.80 2.87
C GLY A 831 -30.77 -32.36 2.85
N ALA A 832 -31.24 -32.93 3.97
CA ALA A 832 -32.62 -33.43 4.07
C ALA A 832 -33.68 -32.31 4.07
N GLY A 833 -33.28 -31.09 4.47
CA GLY A 833 -34.11 -29.90 4.43
C GLY A 833 -34.23 -29.21 3.06
N GLY A 834 -33.58 -29.74 2.02
CA GLY A 834 -33.69 -29.23 0.65
C GLY A 834 -32.90 -27.95 0.38
N TYR A 835 -31.82 -27.69 1.13
CA TYR A 835 -31.00 -26.48 0.93
C TYR A 835 -30.07 -26.59 -0.30
N PHE A 836 -29.92 -27.80 -0.86
CA PHE A 836 -29.09 -28.04 -2.03
C PHE A 836 -29.56 -27.22 -3.25
N ARG A 837 -28.63 -26.53 -3.90
CA ARG A 837 -28.83 -25.59 -5.01
C ARG A 837 -29.81 -24.46 -4.71
N THR A 838 -29.89 -24.02 -3.46
CA THR A 838 -30.71 -22.87 -3.06
C THR A 838 -29.84 -21.64 -2.79
N PRO A 839 -30.41 -20.42 -2.81
CA PRO A 839 -29.71 -19.21 -2.36
C PRO A 839 -29.12 -19.33 -0.95
N LEU A 840 -29.73 -20.14 -0.06
CA LEU A 840 -29.21 -20.39 1.28
C LEU A 840 -27.89 -21.17 1.26
N GLU A 841 -27.71 -22.15 0.36
CA GLU A 841 -26.43 -22.86 0.22
C GLU A 841 -25.31 -21.93 -0.24
N ARG A 842 -25.59 -20.94 -1.09
CA ARG A 842 -24.57 -19.99 -1.58
C ARG A 842 -23.98 -19.10 -0.48
N ILE A 843 -24.75 -18.81 0.58
CA ILE A 843 -24.35 -17.90 1.66
C ILE A 843 -23.89 -18.63 2.93
N LEU A 844 -24.11 -19.95 3.03
CA LEU A 844 -23.70 -20.73 4.19
C LEU A 844 -22.29 -21.32 3.97
N PRO A 845 -21.44 -21.38 5.01
CA PRO A 845 -20.08 -21.95 4.91
C PRO A 845 -20.07 -23.49 4.88
N VAL A 846 -21.19 -24.12 4.55
CA VAL A 846 -21.39 -25.57 4.58
C VAL A 846 -21.96 -26.00 3.24
N ASP A 847 -21.26 -26.91 2.54
CA ASP A 847 -21.75 -27.53 1.31
C ASP A 847 -22.86 -28.54 1.66
N MET A 848 -24.01 -28.48 0.97
CA MET A 848 -25.10 -29.45 1.20
C MET A 848 -24.82 -30.77 0.50
N ARG A 849 -23.77 -30.84 -0.32
CA ARG A 849 -23.19 -32.10 -0.76
C ARG A 849 -22.37 -32.67 0.38
N PRO A 850 -22.71 -33.85 0.90
CA PRO A 850 -21.81 -34.55 1.80
C PRO A 850 -20.46 -34.72 1.06
N PRO A 851 -19.32 -34.35 1.67
CA PRO A 851 -18.04 -34.46 1.01
C PRO A 851 -17.83 -35.92 0.61
N ALA A 852 -17.63 -36.15 -0.69
CA ALA A 852 -17.07 -37.40 -1.16
C ALA A 852 -15.70 -37.53 -0.50
N ARG A 853 -15.52 -38.48 0.42
CA ARG A 853 -14.23 -38.76 1.05
C ARG A 853 -13.18 -38.90 -0.05
N LEU A 854 -12.32 -37.89 -0.19
CA LEU A 854 -11.19 -37.85 -1.11
C LEU A 854 -9.91 -38.17 -0.32
N GLU A 855 -9.85 -39.39 0.17
CA GLU A 855 -8.79 -40.31 -0.22
C GLU A 855 -9.55 -41.47 -0.83
N MET A 856 -9.59 -41.60 -2.16
CA MET A 856 -10.12 -42.85 -2.72
C MET A 856 -9.04 -43.91 -2.47
N PRO A 857 -9.24 -44.89 -1.59
CA PRO A 857 -8.34 -46.03 -1.54
C PRO A 857 -8.39 -46.71 -2.91
N HIS A 858 -7.35 -46.54 -3.74
CA HIS A 858 -7.30 -47.26 -5.01
C HIS A 858 -7.30 -48.76 -4.73
N VAL A 859 -8.19 -49.47 -5.39
CA VAL A 859 -8.35 -50.92 -5.26
C VAL A 859 -7.43 -51.60 -6.25
N ALA A 860 -6.67 -52.59 -5.79
CA ALA A 860 -6.04 -53.57 -6.65
C ALA A 860 -6.88 -54.86 -6.62
N LEU A 861 -7.53 -55.17 -7.73
CA LEU A 861 -8.35 -56.36 -7.90
C LEU A 861 -7.68 -57.34 -8.87
N LEU A 862 -7.58 -58.60 -8.47
CA LEU A 862 -7.04 -59.68 -9.32
C LEU A 862 -8.10 -60.76 -9.52
N PHE A 863 -8.48 -61.00 -10.78
CA PHE A 863 -9.31 -62.15 -11.15
C PHE A 863 -8.41 -63.34 -11.45
N VAL A 864 -8.66 -64.46 -10.78
CA VAL A 864 -8.04 -65.75 -11.05
C VAL A 864 -9.10 -66.62 -11.73
N LEU A 865 -8.99 -66.79 -13.05
CA LEU A 865 -10.00 -67.44 -13.89
C LEU A 865 -9.56 -68.85 -14.27
N ASP A 866 -10.40 -69.82 -13.94
CA ASP A 866 -10.25 -71.19 -14.37
C ASP A 866 -10.64 -71.33 -15.85
N LYS A 867 -9.72 -71.82 -16.68
CA LYS A 867 -9.97 -72.13 -18.09
C LYS A 867 -9.83 -73.64 -18.38
N SER A 868 -9.99 -74.50 -17.38
CA SER A 868 -9.93 -75.94 -17.55
C SER A 868 -11.02 -76.49 -18.48
N GLY A 869 -10.84 -77.70 -19.00
CA GLY A 869 -11.77 -78.33 -19.94
C GLY A 869 -13.20 -78.50 -19.39
N SER A 870 -13.38 -78.60 -18.06
CA SER A 870 -14.70 -78.62 -17.41
C SER A 870 -15.42 -77.27 -17.44
N MET A 871 -14.67 -76.16 -17.59
CA MET A 871 -15.20 -74.81 -17.75
C MET A 871 -15.74 -74.55 -19.18
N GLY A 872 -15.33 -75.36 -20.15
CA GLY A 872 -15.82 -75.35 -21.54
C GLY A 872 -17.13 -76.11 -21.76
N ALA A 873 -17.71 -76.73 -20.72
CA ALA A 873 -18.97 -77.47 -20.84
C ALA A 873 -20.17 -76.52 -21.01
N GLY A 874 -20.73 -76.44 -22.23
CA GLY A 874 -21.89 -75.61 -22.59
C GLY A 874 -21.96 -75.33 -24.10
N GLY A 875 -23.04 -74.70 -24.58
CA GLY A 875 -23.08 -74.16 -25.95
C GLY A 875 -22.30 -72.84 -26.04
N GLU A 876 -21.83 -72.47 -27.23
CA GLU A 876 -21.09 -71.22 -27.47
C GLU A 876 -21.87 -69.99 -26.94
N GLY A 877 -21.26 -69.22 -26.04
CA GLY A 877 -21.91 -68.09 -25.34
C GLY A 877 -22.71 -68.47 -24.08
N SER A 878 -22.67 -69.73 -23.65
CA SER A 878 -23.33 -70.25 -22.45
C SER A 878 -22.44 -71.19 -21.63
N THR A 879 -21.14 -71.22 -21.91
CA THR A 879 -20.18 -72.05 -21.14
C THR A 879 -19.98 -71.48 -19.73
N LYS A 880 -19.48 -72.31 -18.80
CA LYS A 880 -19.11 -71.83 -17.45
C LYS A 880 -18.02 -70.75 -17.54
N LEU A 881 -17.10 -70.88 -18.50
CA LEU A 881 -16.09 -69.87 -18.78
C LEU A 881 -16.71 -68.54 -19.24
N ASP A 882 -17.77 -68.56 -20.06
CA ASP A 882 -18.47 -67.34 -20.49
C ASP A 882 -19.14 -66.62 -19.32
N LEU A 883 -19.72 -67.38 -18.37
CA LEU A 883 -20.26 -66.84 -17.13
C LEU A 883 -19.16 -66.20 -16.25
N ALA A 884 -18.00 -66.85 -16.15
CA ALA A 884 -16.86 -66.31 -15.42
C ALA A 884 -16.32 -65.01 -16.06
N LYS A 885 -16.25 -64.94 -17.39
CA LYS A 885 -15.89 -63.71 -18.14
C LYS A 885 -16.89 -62.59 -17.89
N ALA A 886 -18.20 -62.88 -17.95
CA ALA A 886 -19.24 -61.89 -17.70
C ALA A 886 -19.19 -61.34 -16.27
N ALA A 887 -18.92 -62.21 -15.28
CA ALA A 887 -18.74 -61.80 -13.89
C ALA A 887 -17.51 -60.90 -13.70
N ALA A 888 -16.39 -61.22 -14.36
CA ALA A 888 -15.18 -60.39 -14.33
C ALA A 888 -15.39 -59.02 -14.97
N ILE A 889 -16.10 -58.95 -16.10
CA ILE A 889 -16.47 -57.68 -16.76
C ILE A 889 -17.38 -56.85 -15.86
N ALA A 890 -18.46 -57.44 -15.33
CA ALA A 890 -19.39 -56.73 -14.46
C ALA A 890 -18.73 -56.19 -13.18
N ALA A 891 -17.78 -56.94 -12.61
CA ALA A 891 -17.01 -56.49 -11.47
C ALA A 891 -16.01 -55.38 -11.83
N ALA A 892 -15.39 -55.42 -13.02
CA ALA A 892 -14.49 -54.37 -13.51
C ALA A 892 -15.23 -53.09 -13.90
N ASP A 893 -16.46 -53.16 -14.42
CA ASP A 893 -17.28 -52.00 -14.82
C ASP A 893 -17.71 -51.14 -13.63
N ILE A 894 -17.75 -51.71 -12.42
CA ILE A 894 -18.11 -51.01 -11.18
C ILE A 894 -16.88 -50.31 -10.56
N MET A 895 -15.66 -50.65 -11.01
CA MET A 895 -14.42 -50.07 -10.49
C MET A 895 -14.21 -48.64 -11.01
N ASN A 896 -13.47 -47.83 -10.24
CA ASN A 896 -13.14 -46.48 -10.67
C ASN A 896 -12.07 -46.52 -11.78
N PRO A 897 -12.03 -45.52 -12.69
CA PRO A 897 -11.02 -45.44 -13.75
C PRO A 897 -9.56 -45.48 -13.27
N SER A 898 -9.30 -45.08 -12.02
CA SER A 898 -7.99 -45.04 -11.39
C SER A 898 -7.62 -46.32 -10.62
N ASP A 899 -8.56 -47.25 -10.43
CA ASP A 899 -8.31 -48.55 -9.80
C ASP A 899 -7.51 -49.48 -10.73
N GLN A 900 -6.85 -50.48 -10.15
CA GLN A 900 -6.02 -51.44 -10.89
C GLN A 900 -6.69 -52.80 -10.97
N VAL A 901 -6.76 -53.35 -12.18
CA VAL A 901 -7.27 -54.71 -12.43
C VAL A 901 -6.20 -55.57 -13.08
N GLY A 902 -6.09 -56.82 -12.62
CA GLY A 902 -5.32 -57.87 -13.26
C GLY A 902 -6.18 -59.11 -13.50
N ILE A 903 -5.84 -59.90 -14.52
CA ILE A 903 -6.49 -61.18 -14.82
C ILE A 903 -5.39 -62.22 -15.01
N LEU A 904 -5.47 -63.28 -14.20
CA LEU A 904 -4.63 -64.46 -14.24
C LEU A 904 -5.52 -65.64 -14.64
N ALA A 905 -5.32 -66.20 -15.83
CA ALA A 905 -6.03 -67.41 -16.23
C ALA A 905 -5.20 -68.65 -15.91
N PHE A 906 -5.84 -69.77 -15.57
CA PHE A 906 -5.11 -71.01 -15.26
C PHE A 906 -5.81 -72.28 -15.76
N ASP A 907 -5.00 -73.27 -16.11
CA ASP A 907 -5.34 -74.66 -16.43
C ASP A 907 -4.36 -75.59 -15.69
N ALA A 908 -3.56 -76.41 -16.39
CA ALA A 908 -2.36 -77.07 -15.86
C ALA A 908 -1.20 -76.10 -15.54
N SER A 909 -1.25 -74.88 -16.06
CA SER A 909 -0.30 -73.78 -15.83
C SER A 909 -1.03 -72.44 -15.67
N TRP A 910 -0.35 -71.41 -15.17
CA TRP A 910 -0.92 -70.06 -15.06
C TRP A 910 -0.39 -69.15 -16.16
N ASP A 911 -1.22 -68.21 -16.62
CA ASP A 911 -0.86 -67.18 -17.59
C ASP A 911 -1.48 -65.82 -17.22
N TRP A 912 -0.69 -64.76 -17.38
CA TRP A 912 -1.14 -63.38 -17.15
C TRP A 912 -1.85 -62.86 -18.38
N THR A 913 -3.13 -63.19 -18.52
CA THR A 913 -3.99 -62.65 -19.59
C THR A 913 -4.06 -61.12 -19.55
N LEU A 914 -4.02 -60.57 -18.34
CA LEU A 914 -3.89 -59.14 -18.12
C LEU A 914 -2.99 -58.83 -16.91
N PRO A 915 -1.76 -58.33 -17.14
CA PRO A 915 -0.98 -57.72 -16.08
C PRO A 915 -1.72 -56.51 -15.49
N PHE A 916 -1.52 -56.25 -14.20
CA PHE A 916 -2.15 -55.12 -13.50
C PHE A 916 -2.05 -53.80 -14.28
N ARG A 917 -3.20 -53.25 -14.64
CA ARG A 917 -3.32 -51.98 -15.34
C ARG A 917 -4.49 -51.17 -14.78
N GLN A 918 -4.41 -49.85 -14.90
CA GLN A 918 -5.54 -48.97 -14.55
C GLN A 918 -6.73 -49.21 -15.47
N VAL A 919 -7.93 -49.32 -14.90
CA VAL A 919 -9.17 -49.64 -15.61
C VAL A 919 -9.47 -48.62 -16.74
N GLY A 920 -9.26 -47.33 -16.49
CA GLY A 920 -9.51 -46.28 -17.48
C GLY A 920 -10.98 -46.23 -17.91
N LYS A 921 -11.25 -46.36 -19.21
CA LYS A 921 -12.62 -46.41 -19.78
C LYS A 921 -13.20 -47.83 -19.93
N GLY A 922 -12.51 -48.87 -19.46
CA GLY A 922 -13.03 -50.26 -19.42
C GLY A 922 -13.13 -51.01 -20.76
N GLU A 923 -13.16 -50.32 -21.91
CA GLU A 923 -13.42 -50.92 -23.24
C GLU A 923 -12.47 -52.09 -23.61
N TRP A 924 -11.20 -52.03 -23.20
CA TRP A 924 -10.16 -53.01 -23.56
C TRP A 924 -10.15 -54.28 -22.70
N ILE A 925 -10.87 -54.31 -21.57
CA ILE A 925 -10.94 -55.49 -20.68
C ILE A 925 -11.79 -56.59 -21.33
N SER A 926 -12.91 -56.19 -21.96
CA SER A 926 -13.80 -57.09 -22.69
C SER A 926 -13.09 -57.78 -23.87
N GLU A 927 -12.26 -57.03 -24.61
CA GLU A 927 -11.47 -57.54 -25.74
C GLU A 927 -10.49 -58.62 -25.30
N ARG A 928 -9.79 -58.42 -24.18
CA ARG A 928 -8.79 -59.38 -23.66
C ARG A 928 -9.40 -60.63 -23.02
N LEU A 929 -10.59 -60.51 -22.44
CA LEU A 929 -11.32 -61.67 -21.91
C LEU A 929 -11.96 -62.50 -23.03
N SER A 930 -12.29 -61.89 -24.18
CA SER A 930 -12.87 -62.61 -25.32
C SER A 930 -11.92 -63.66 -25.91
N SER A 931 -10.60 -63.47 -25.81
CA SER A 931 -9.57 -64.38 -26.36
C SER A 931 -9.24 -65.60 -25.50
N LEU A 932 -9.90 -65.78 -24.35
CA LEU A 932 -9.67 -66.95 -23.50
C LEU A 932 -10.49 -68.15 -24.00
N GLU A 933 -9.82 -69.25 -24.31
CA GLU A 933 -10.44 -70.54 -24.64
C GLU A 933 -10.15 -71.56 -23.53
N SER A 934 -11.04 -72.54 -23.36
CA SER A 934 -10.85 -73.61 -22.38
C SER A 934 -9.81 -74.63 -22.87
N ASP A 935 -8.89 -75.04 -21.99
CA ASP A 935 -7.83 -76.02 -22.26
C ASP A 935 -7.73 -77.08 -21.15
N GLY A 936 -6.98 -78.16 -21.35
CA GLY A 936 -6.94 -79.31 -20.44
C GLY A 936 -6.09 -79.13 -19.18
N GLY A 937 -6.64 -79.49 -18.00
CA GLY A 937 -5.96 -79.55 -16.70
C GLY A 937 -6.35 -78.43 -15.73
N THR A 938 -6.14 -78.65 -14.42
CA THR A 938 -6.52 -77.69 -13.36
C THR A 938 -5.53 -77.75 -12.19
N ASP A 939 -4.72 -76.71 -11.99
CA ASP A 939 -3.82 -76.52 -10.84
C ASP A 939 -4.03 -75.12 -10.23
N LEU A 940 -5.09 -75.01 -9.41
CA LEU A 940 -5.47 -73.77 -8.74
C LEU A 940 -4.42 -73.34 -7.70
N TYR A 941 -3.71 -74.28 -7.08
CA TYR A 941 -2.76 -73.97 -6.01
C TYR A 941 -1.58 -73.15 -6.51
N LYS A 942 -1.00 -73.51 -7.66
CA LYS A 942 0.09 -72.73 -8.27
C LYS A 942 -0.37 -71.37 -8.75
N ALA A 943 -1.59 -71.27 -9.30
CA ALA A 943 -2.17 -70.00 -9.73
C ALA A 943 -2.37 -69.04 -8.55
N MET A 944 -2.87 -69.55 -7.42
CA MET A 944 -3.04 -68.76 -6.19
C MET A 944 -1.72 -68.29 -5.58
N LEU A 945 -0.65 -69.06 -5.72
CA LEU A 945 0.68 -68.67 -5.25
C LEU A 945 1.27 -67.52 -6.08
N GLU A 946 1.08 -67.54 -7.40
CA GLU A 946 1.46 -66.42 -8.27
C GLU A 946 0.56 -65.19 -8.06
N ALA A 947 -0.75 -65.41 -7.83
CA ALA A 947 -1.68 -64.34 -7.49
C ALA A 947 -1.27 -63.59 -6.23
N HIS A 948 -0.86 -64.31 -5.17
CA HIS A 948 -0.31 -63.73 -3.94
C HIS A 948 0.94 -62.88 -4.24
N ARG A 949 1.88 -63.41 -5.01
CA ARG A 949 3.10 -62.68 -5.39
C ARG A 949 2.81 -61.40 -6.18
N GLY A 950 1.91 -61.48 -7.16
CA GLY A 950 1.58 -60.38 -8.06
C GLY A 950 0.86 -59.21 -7.36
N ILE A 951 -0.09 -59.52 -6.47
CA ILE A 951 -0.88 -58.49 -5.77
C ILE A 951 -0.16 -57.92 -4.54
N ALA A 952 0.68 -58.71 -3.86
CA ALA A 952 1.42 -58.24 -2.68
C ALA A 952 2.33 -57.04 -3.00
N ALA A 953 2.96 -57.04 -4.18
CA ALA A 953 3.86 -55.97 -4.64
C ALA A 953 3.15 -54.65 -4.98
N LYS A 954 1.82 -54.61 -5.01
CA LYS A 954 1.06 -53.40 -5.39
C LYS A 954 0.87 -52.45 -4.20
N GLN A 955 1.00 -51.15 -4.46
CA GLN A 955 0.68 -50.10 -3.50
C GLN A 955 -0.79 -49.71 -3.68
N ALA A 956 -1.68 -50.44 -3.02
CA ALA A 956 -3.12 -50.23 -3.03
C ALA A 956 -3.65 -50.36 -1.60
N ALA A 957 -4.65 -49.55 -1.25
CA ALA A 957 -5.23 -49.53 0.10
C ALA A 957 -6.17 -50.71 0.34
N ILE A 958 -6.77 -51.25 -0.73
CA ILE A 958 -7.52 -52.50 -0.72
C ILE A 958 -6.90 -53.42 -1.77
N LYS A 959 -6.48 -54.63 -1.35
CA LYS A 959 -5.97 -55.69 -2.22
C LYS A 959 -6.92 -56.87 -2.15
N HIS A 960 -7.53 -57.22 -3.26
CA HIS A 960 -8.51 -58.30 -3.30
C HIS A 960 -8.26 -59.26 -4.47
N VAL A 961 -8.42 -60.56 -4.21
CA VAL A 961 -8.33 -61.62 -5.21
C VAL A 961 -9.67 -62.31 -5.31
N ILE A 962 -10.22 -62.41 -6.52
CA ILE A 962 -11.46 -63.15 -6.81
C ILE A 962 -11.11 -64.37 -7.64
N VAL A 963 -11.39 -65.56 -7.12
CA VAL A 963 -11.17 -66.84 -7.79
C VAL A 963 -12.48 -67.31 -8.41
N LEU A 964 -12.52 -67.53 -9.71
CA LEU A 964 -13.67 -68.09 -10.42
C LEU A 964 -13.28 -69.46 -10.98
N SER A 965 -13.81 -70.52 -10.38
CA SER A 965 -13.47 -71.92 -10.70
C SER A 965 -14.62 -72.86 -10.31
N ASP A 966 -14.63 -74.07 -10.86
CA ASP A 966 -15.46 -75.17 -10.37
C ASP A 966 -14.81 -75.91 -9.17
N GLY A 967 -13.60 -75.52 -8.75
CA GLY A 967 -12.93 -76.07 -7.57
C GLY A 967 -12.39 -77.49 -7.76
N LEU A 968 -12.45 -78.05 -8.97
CA LEU A 968 -11.97 -79.40 -9.26
C LEU A 968 -10.44 -79.39 -9.48
N THR A 969 -9.68 -79.35 -8.39
CA THR A 969 -8.20 -79.28 -8.39
C THR A 969 -7.59 -80.35 -7.46
N ASP A 970 -6.31 -80.66 -7.66
CA ASP A 970 -5.56 -81.53 -6.74
C ASP A 970 -5.54 -81.00 -5.30
N LYS A 971 -5.57 -81.91 -4.32
CA LYS A 971 -5.55 -81.55 -2.89
C LYS A 971 -4.25 -80.85 -2.51
N ALA A 972 -4.37 -79.62 -2.01
CA ALA A 972 -3.27 -78.81 -1.50
C ALA A 972 -3.68 -78.02 -0.25
N ASP A 973 -2.72 -77.37 0.43
CA ASP A 973 -2.98 -76.60 1.65
C ASP A 973 -3.39 -75.14 1.34
N PHE A 974 -4.63 -74.98 0.85
CA PHE A 974 -5.22 -73.68 0.54
C PHE A 974 -5.48 -72.83 1.79
N HIS A 975 -5.74 -73.47 2.94
CA HIS A 975 -6.01 -72.78 4.20
C HIS A 975 -4.79 -71.97 4.67
N SER A 976 -3.60 -72.57 4.68
CA SER A 976 -2.37 -71.86 5.05
C SER A 976 -1.97 -70.78 4.04
N LEU A 977 -2.37 -70.90 2.77
CA LEU A 977 -2.12 -69.87 1.75
C LEU A 977 -3.06 -68.66 1.95
N ALA A 978 -4.35 -68.89 2.13
CA ALA A 978 -5.33 -67.83 2.43
C ALA A 978 -4.99 -67.09 3.74
N ALA A 979 -4.57 -67.81 4.78
CA ALA A 979 -4.13 -67.20 6.03
C ALA A 979 -2.86 -66.35 5.87
N ARG A 980 -1.95 -66.72 4.96
CA ARG A 980 -0.78 -65.89 4.60
C ARG A 980 -1.21 -64.62 3.86
N MET A 981 -2.07 -64.73 2.87
CA MET A 981 -2.60 -63.58 2.12
C MET A 981 -3.33 -62.59 3.06
N ALA A 982 -4.12 -63.09 4.00
CA ALA A 982 -4.80 -62.26 4.99
C ALA A 982 -3.82 -61.49 5.90
N ARG A 983 -2.70 -62.10 6.31
CA ARG A 983 -1.63 -61.41 7.09
C ARG A 983 -0.95 -60.30 6.29
N ASP A 984 -0.84 -60.46 4.97
CA ASP A 984 -0.26 -59.46 4.08
C ASP A 984 -1.29 -58.39 3.64
N GLY A 985 -2.48 -58.37 4.25
CA GLY A 985 -3.54 -57.41 3.97
C GLY A 985 -4.28 -57.65 2.65
N ILE A 986 -4.26 -58.90 2.15
CA ILE A 986 -4.94 -59.31 0.91
C ILE A 986 -6.15 -60.17 1.28
N THR A 987 -7.33 -59.78 0.80
CA THR A 987 -8.55 -60.56 0.96
C THR A 987 -8.78 -61.45 -0.26
N VAL A 988 -9.37 -62.64 -0.04
CA VAL A 988 -9.67 -63.60 -1.10
C VAL A 988 -11.16 -63.91 -1.06
N SER A 989 -11.81 -63.88 -2.22
CA SER A 989 -13.17 -64.37 -2.41
C SER A 989 -13.18 -65.40 -3.53
N THR A 990 -14.04 -66.40 -3.39
CA THR A 990 -14.20 -67.52 -4.31
C THR A 990 -15.61 -67.48 -4.87
N VAL A 991 -15.74 -67.74 -6.17
CA VAL A 991 -17.01 -67.86 -6.87
C VAL A 991 -17.02 -69.22 -7.52
N SER A 992 -17.84 -70.10 -6.98
CA SER A 992 -18.06 -71.45 -7.53
C SER A 992 -18.93 -71.36 -8.79
N VAL A 993 -18.44 -71.88 -9.91
CA VAL A 993 -19.16 -71.83 -11.20
C VAL A 993 -19.61 -73.23 -11.61
N GLY A 994 -20.92 -73.44 -11.71
CA GLY A 994 -21.53 -74.72 -12.09
C GLY A 994 -22.14 -75.49 -10.92
N ASN A 995 -22.97 -76.50 -11.23
CA ASN A 995 -23.67 -77.32 -10.23
C ASN A 995 -22.80 -78.45 -9.64
N ASP A 996 -21.69 -78.73 -10.31
CA ASP A 996 -20.67 -79.75 -10.01
C ASP A 996 -19.45 -79.16 -9.29
N ALA A 997 -19.53 -77.90 -8.85
CA ALA A 997 -18.42 -77.23 -8.20
C ALA A 997 -18.16 -77.75 -6.76
N ASP A 998 -16.89 -77.81 -6.35
CA ASP A 998 -16.50 -78.15 -4.98
C ASP A 998 -16.67 -76.94 -4.04
N VAL A 999 -17.90 -76.75 -3.56
CA VAL A 999 -18.30 -75.68 -2.62
C VAL A 999 -17.67 -75.84 -1.23
N GLN A 1000 -17.09 -77.01 -0.90
CA GLN A 1000 -16.43 -77.19 0.39
C GLN A 1000 -14.98 -76.68 0.34
N LEU A 1001 -14.32 -76.81 -0.82
CA LEU A 1001 -12.99 -76.26 -1.07
C LEU A 1001 -13.03 -74.74 -1.30
N MET A 1002 -13.95 -74.31 -2.18
CA MET A 1002 -14.17 -72.91 -2.54
C MET A 1002 -14.79 -72.14 -1.38
#